data_AF-A0A261EX34-F1
#
_entry.id   AF-A0A261EX34-F1
#
_cell.length_a   1.000
_cell.length_b   1.000
_cell.length_c   1.000
_cell.angle_alpha   90.00
_cell.angle_beta   90.00
_cell.angle_gamma   90.00
#
_symmetry.space_group_name_H-M   'P 1'
#
loop_
_entity.id
_entity.type
_entity.pdbx_description
1 polymer ?
#
loop_
_entity_poly.entity_id
_entity_poly.type
_entity_poly.pdbx_seq_one_letter_code
_entity_poly.pdbx_strand_id
1 'polypeptide(L)'
;MNLPRNPQTSLSTASQGDASRAASAERATSGSAAAKAAADVATDAATAATTDAAARSSKLHRVGPRMHTAILWIIAIAIIAVMEVGVFNLAHWRTLHTPSIQTGTAVIGAGLTSADGTRATSATGTFTVSDPDTATIDIPISDAKTGGAAELHSIRLVPDSQGWESTTVEFYTSSDATSSETDDISWRDLGAGVWTDNERTLTYTKLPSTQYILAGQKSADNRTSTWLRISFSQETAGSTVSLASFELNPTVPMFYSPLRVLIMLAIAAFLICLRPGSVLWRRRLDVSSRGHKMAVGSLIAVQSLVLLAVSQMTGGAFVGQGVSFGWGFQHWFDPLQYQRLGDALLHGHTWLDLQVDNSLQAMSNPYDFSQRQALNRSTGAVYYWDHAYFQGKYYCYFGVLPAVFLFAPFEALTGHWLPTWAASWLLSVGFTVFAALLATKFVARYFPHISQALAVMCTLTLMVANSMWYYVFAPSFYGIPMLMSMMLTAAALYFWVSARRDSASGEWAGLAKFADATVAASTDTASTGTDATTTTAAATTAAATTTATAATQPRNTALSAWRVVLGSVLMTMNVGSRPQFAIAFLLAVPIFWDEIRHTRQLFSRSSWRLTLAAALGALIVLVPLLGYNAARFGSLLDFGSDYNLTAFDMTSQRPSKFLMAAALFVQLFQPIAISPRFPFVQTTDNALPLPCEPSLGGIFAIVPFTVLALGFWMMRRQLKAHRVWGLTVLCLALAAVALWFDTSIGGVNNRYYGDYAYLIALAAICVAACVEEALRPDGRRDDVTATCATAPARIFAATIAAMVLIGLFMVFAGFFAPGRYEALTYRDPVLYAYVRSWFTGLCM
;
A
#
# COMPACT_ATOMS: atom_id res chain seq x y z
N MET A 1 -32.44 39.80 -54.89
CA MET A 1 -32.16 40.95 -55.77
C MET A 1 -30.65 41.14 -55.81
N ASN A 2 -29.93 41.13 -56.93
CA ASN A 2 -30.34 40.94 -58.34
C ASN A 2 -29.29 40.12 -59.14
N LEU A 3 -29.76 39.04 -59.79
CA LEU A 3 -29.31 38.48 -61.09
C LEU A 3 -27.85 37.95 -61.24
N PRO A 4 -27.54 37.09 -62.26
CA PRO A 4 -26.73 35.89 -61.96
C PRO A 4 -25.68 35.44 -63.01
N ARG A 5 -25.02 34.30 -62.70
CA ARG A 5 -24.44 33.26 -63.62
C ARG A 5 -23.28 33.63 -64.59
N ASN A 6 -22.12 32.96 -64.35
CA ASN A 6 -21.34 32.09 -65.28
C ASN A 6 -20.88 32.58 -66.69
N PRO A 7 -19.89 31.90 -67.36
CA PRO A 7 -18.75 31.10 -66.87
C PRO A 7 -17.44 31.26 -67.73
N GLN A 8 -16.47 30.34 -67.52
CA GLN A 8 -15.55 29.72 -68.51
C GLN A 8 -14.23 30.39 -68.99
N THR A 9 -13.17 29.54 -69.03
CA THR A 9 -12.02 29.47 -69.98
C THR A 9 -11.00 30.62 -70.10
N SER A 10 -9.78 30.46 -70.64
CA SER A 10 -8.73 29.40 -70.57
C SER A 10 -7.52 29.80 -71.46
N LEU A 11 -6.27 29.35 -71.14
CA LEU A 11 -5.08 29.38 -72.02
C LEU A 11 -4.53 30.80 -72.40
N SER A 12 -3.27 31.05 -72.81
CA SER A 12 -1.98 30.31 -72.70
C SER A 12 -0.75 31.21 -73.00
N THR A 13 0.47 30.67 -72.84
CA THR A 13 1.72 30.96 -73.61
C THR A 13 2.36 32.38 -73.64
N ALA A 14 3.41 32.53 -72.83
CA ALA A 14 4.78 33.05 -73.10
C ALA A 14 5.14 33.91 -74.35
N SER A 15 6.04 34.91 -74.17
CA SER A 15 7.47 34.84 -74.63
C SER A 15 8.27 36.16 -74.42
N GLN A 16 9.63 36.05 -74.36
CA GLN A 16 10.66 37.12 -74.55
C GLN A 16 10.64 38.35 -73.60
N GLY A 17 11.71 39.17 -73.43
CA GLY A 17 13.11 39.10 -73.89
C GLY A 17 13.98 40.29 -73.39
N ASP A 18 15.32 40.14 -73.48
CA ASP A 18 16.44 41.12 -73.46
C ASP A 18 16.67 42.23 -72.37
N ALA A 19 17.73 41.97 -71.59
CA ALA A 19 18.93 42.78 -71.33
C ALA A 19 19.00 44.33 -71.49
N SER A 20 19.18 45.00 -70.34
CA SER A 20 20.24 46.00 -70.04
C SER A 20 20.40 47.32 -70.84
N ARG A 21 20.07 48.45 -70.19
CA ARG A 21 20.90 49.67 -69.94
C ARG A 21 19.98 50.78 -69.43
N ALA A 22 20.36 51.82 -68.69
CA ALA A 22 21.44 52.11 -67.74
C ALA A 22 21.26 53.62 -67.37
N ALA A 23 21.53 54.01 -66.11
CA ALA A 23 21.66 55.40 -65.65
C ALA A 23 20.53 56.42 -65.96
N SER A 24 19.68 56.67 -64.96
CA SER A 24 19.01 57.98 -64.75
C SER A 24 18.74 58.20 -63.27
N ALA A 25 19.82 58.45 -62.51
CA ALA A 25 19.76 59.25 -61.30
C ALA A 25 19.60 60.75 -61.72
N GLU A 26 19.36 61.75 -60.87
CA GLU A 26 19.61 61.88 -59.43
C GLU A 26 18.53 62.76 -58.76
N ARG A 27 17.73 62.24 -57.82
CA ARG A 27 16.95 63.09 -56.87
C ARG A 27 16.38 62.41 -55.61
N ALA A 28 16.78 61.17 -55.31
CA ALA A 28 16.22 60.38 -54.20
C ALA A 28 17.24 60.05 -53.07
N THR A 29 18.44 60.63 -53.11
CA THR A 29 19.59 60.20 -52.28
C THR A 29 19.71 60.90 -50.92
N SER A 30 19.09 62.06 -50.70
CA SER A 30 19.20 62.81 -49.43
C SER A 30 18.28 62.30 -48.32
N GLY A 31 17.04 61.91 -48.65
CA GLY A 31 16.06 61.42 -47.66
C GLY A 31 16.40 60.04 -47.09
N SER A 32 17.04 59.18 -47.90
CA SER A 32 17.37 57.79 -47.53
C SER A 32 18.33 57.70 -46.34
N ALA A 33 19.37 58.53 -46.31
CA ALA A 33 20.39 58.51 -45.26
C ALA A 33 19.83 58.87 -43.87
N ALA A 34 18.98 59.91 -43.79
CA ALA A 34 18.37 60.33 -42.53
C ALA A 34 17.33 59.30 -42.02
N ALA A 35 16.51 58.75 -42.92
CA ALA A 35 15.56 57.68 -42.57
C ALA A 35 16.27 56.43 -42.08
N LYS A 36 17.39 56.04 -42.71
CA LYS A 36 18.19 54.90 -42.28
C LYS A 36 18.84 55.13 -40.91
N ALA A 37 19.47 56.28 -40.68
CA ALA A 37 20.08 56.58 -39.38
C ALA A 37 19.06 56.54 -38.22
N ALA A 38 17.83 57.03 -38.45
CA ALA A 38 16.75 56.93 -37.47
C ALA A 38 16.29 55.48 -37.25
N ALA A 39 16.21 54.66 -38.31
CA ALA A 39 15.84 53.25 -38.22
C ALA A 39 16.91 52.39 -37.51
N ASP A 40 18.19 52.63 -37.80
CA ASP A 40 19.31 51.94 -37.18
C ASP A 40 19.35 52.25 -35.66
N VAL A 41 19.23 53.52 -35.26
CA VAL A 41 19.16 53.93 -33.83
C VAL A 41 17.93 53.36 -33.12
N ALA A 42 16.76 53.31 -33.78
CA ALA A 42 15.57 52.67 -33.22
C ALA A 42 15.73 51.15 -33.06
N THR A 43 16.47 50.51 -33.96
CA THR A 43 16.76 49.07 -33.93
C THR A 43 17.77 48.73 -32.83
N ASP A 44 18.82 49.54 -32.65
CA ASP A 44 19.75 49.39 -31.52
C ASP A 44 19.05 49.63 -30.18
N ALA A 45 18.18 50.64 -30.07
CA ALA A 45 17.39 50.88 -28.87
C ALA A 45 16.44 49.70 -28.55
N ALA A 46 15.78 49.13 -29.56
CA ALA A 46 14.94 47.94 -29.40
C ALA A 46 15.76 46.67 -29.03
N THR A 47 16.96 46.53 -29.59
CA THR A 47 17.87 45.42 -29.30
C THR A 47 18.45 45.53 -27.88
N ALA A 48 18.80 46.73 -27.43
CA ALA A 48 19.20 47.03 -26.05
C ALA A 48 18.04 46.78 -25.07
N ALA A 49 16.82 47.23 -25.39
CA ALA A 49 15.64 47.00 -24.56
C ALA A 49 15.28 45.50 -24.44
N THR A 50 15.37 44.74 -25.53
CA THR A 50 15.11 43.29 -25.50
C THR A 50 16.24 42.51 -24.81
N THR A 51 17.50 42.94 -24.91
CA THR A 51 18.61 42.31 -24.16
C THR A 51 18.58 42.64 -22.67
N ASP A 52 18.23 43.86 -22.23
CA ASP A 52 18.03 44.13 -20.79
C ASP A 52 16.73 43.47 -20.26
N ALA A 53 15.67 43.37 -21.08
CA ALA A 53 14.49 42.56 -20.71
C ALA A 53 14.85 41.07 -20.53
N ALA A 54 15.68 40.51 -21.41
CA ALA A 54 16.21 39.14 -21.27
C ALA A 54 17.18 38.99 -20.08
N ALA A 55 17.98 40.02 -19.77
CA ALA A 55 18.87 40.05 -18.61
C ALA A 55 18.08 40.13 -17.28
N ARG A 56 17.02 40.96 -17.23
CA ARG A 56 16.10 41.04 -16.09
C ARG A 56 15.29 39.76 -15.93
N SER A 57 14.77 39.18 -17.02
CA SER A 57 14.07 37.89 -17.03
C SER A 57 14.97 36.76 -16.49
N SER A 58 16.20 36.64 -17.00
CA SER A 58 17.15 35.62 -16.56
C SER A 58 17.66 35.82 -15.13
N LYS A 59 17.72 37.07 -14.62
CA LYS A 59 17.96 37.37 -13.20
C LYS A 59 16.76 37.05 -12.29
N LEU A 60 15.53 37.32 -12.71
CA LEU A 60 14.31 37.04 -11.91
C LEU A 60 13.95 35.55 -11.82
N HIS A 61 14.48 34.68 -12.69
CA HIS A 61 14.04 33.28 -12.81
C HIS A 61 15.15 32.23 -12.67
N ARG A 62 16.16 32.49 -11.84
CA ARG A 62 17.12 31.46 -11.36
C ARG A 62 17.23 31.39 -9.83
N VAL A 63 16.08 31.26 -9.16
CA VAL A 63 16.02 30.70 -7.80
C VAL A 63 16.66 29.31 -7.83
N GLY A 64 17.83 29.16 -7.20
CA GLY A 64 18.62 27.94 -7.29
C GLY A 64 17.86 26.69 -6.78
N PRO A 65 18.14 25.46 -7.27
CA PRO A 65 17.38 24.26 -6.90
C PRO A 65 17.29 23.98 -5.39
N ARG A 66 18.27 24.46 -4.61
CA ARG A 66 18.25 24.46 -3.14
C ARG A 66 17.22 25.44 -2.59
N MET A 67 17.27 26.72 -2.97
CA MET A 67 16.29 27.75 -2.55
C MET A 67 14.86 27.38 -2.95
N HIS A 68 14.62 26.92 -4.18
CA HIS A 68 13.27 26.52 -4.59
C HIS A 68 12.73 25.34 -3.76
N THR A 69 13.60 24.43 -3.33
CA THR A 69 13.19 23.32 -2.43
C THR A 69 12.99 23.81 -0.98
N ALA A 70 13.74 24.81 -0.51
CA ALA A 70 13.52 25.45 0.78
C ALA A 70 12.18 26.23 0.81
N ILE A 71 11.85 26.96 -0.25
CA ILE A 71 10.56 27.66 -0.40
C ILE A 71 9.39 26.66 -0.31
N LEU A 72 9.48 25.50 -0.97
CA LEU A 72 8.45 24.47 -0.86
C LEU A 72 8.33 23.88 0.55
N TRP A 73 9.42 23.78 1.31
CA TRP A 73 9.37 23.39 2.72
C TRP A 73 8.71 24.46 3.60
N ILE A 74 8.99 25.75 3.36
CA ILE A 74 8.33 26.86 4.06
C ILE A 74 6.83 26.85 3.76
N ILE A 75 6.43 26.68 2.49
CA ILE A 75 5.03 26.56 2.08
C ILE A 75 4.37 25.34 2.74
N ALA A 76 5.04 24.18 2.77
CA ALA A 76 4.51 22.99 3.41
C ALA A 76 4.32 23.17 4.92
N ILE A 77 5.29 23.79 5.62
CA ILE A 77 5.17 24.09 7.07
C ILE A 77 4.00 25.06 7.32
N ALA A 78 3.82 26.07 6.47
CA ALA A 78 2.69 26.99 6.57
C ALA A 78 1.34 26.28 6.34
N ILE A 79 1.24 25.40 5.33
CA ILE A 79 0.05 24.57 5.08
C ILE A 79 -0.22 23.64 6.26
N ILE A 80 0.81 23.01 6.84
CA ILE A 80 0.67 22.12 8.00
C ILE A 80 0.18 22.89 9.23
N ALA A 81 0.67 24.11 9.47
CA ALA A 81 0.17 24.96 10.54
C ALA A 81 -1.32 25.35 10.33
N VAL A 82 -1.71 25.71 9.09
CA VAL A 82 -3.10 26.02 8.74
C VAL A 82 -4.02 24.79 8.84
N MET A 83 -3.53 23.61 8.48
CA MET A 83 -4.28 22.35 8.62
C MET A 83 -4.46 21.96 10.09
N GLU A 84 -3.40 22.05 10.91
CA GLU A 84 -3.43 21.67 12.32
C GLU A 84 -4.25 22.66 13.16
N VAL A 85 -4.11 23.98 12.96
CA VAL A 85 -4.86 25.00 13.70
C VAL A 85 -6.27 25.22 13.15
N GLY A 86 -6.47 25.06 11.84
CA GLY A 86 -7.76 25.25 11.17
C GLY A 86 -8.55 23.95 11.05
N VAL A 87 -8.17 23.09 10.10
CA VAL A 87 -8.96 21.92 9.66
C VAL A 87 -9.12 20.87 10.76
N PHE A 88 -8.02 20.42 11.38
CA PHE A 88 -8.05 19.43 12.46
C PHE A 88 -8.57 19.98 13.79
N ASN A 89 -8.89 21.27 13.85
CA ASN A 89 -9.50 21.95 14.98
C ASN A 89 -10.83 22.65 14.61
N LEU A 90 -11.45 22.27 13.48
CA LEU A 90 -12.72 22.88 13.03
C LEU A 90 -13.87 22.71 14.05
N ALA A 91 -13.80 21.68 14.91
CA ALA A 91 -14.73 21.50 16.03
C ALA A 91 -14.59 22.60 17.11
N HIS A 92 -13.37 23.09 17.39
CA HIS A 92 -13.14 24.23 18.28
C HIS A 92 -13.79 25.49 17.69
N TRP A 93 -13.48 25.81 16.43
CA TRP A 93 -14.01 26.99 15.75
C TRP A 93 -15.55 26.98 15.63
N ARG A 94 -16.16 25.80 15.44
CA ARG A 94 -17.63 25.61 15.44
C ARG A 94 -18.29 25.77 16.80
N THR A 95 -17.55 25.73 17.92
CA THR A 95 -18.12 25.69 19.27
C THR A 95 -17.70 26.87 20.18
N LEU A 96 -17.07 27.91 19.62
CA LEU A 96 -16.64 29.11 20.37
C LEU A 96 -17.78 30.00 20.89
N HIS A 97 -18.96 29.96 20.25
CA HIS A 97 -20.06 30.90 20.48
C HIS A 97 -21.42 30.20 20.61
N THR A 98 -21.42 28.98 21.17
CA THR A 98 -22.64 28.20 21.44
C THR A 98 -23.48 28.84 22.55
N PRO A 99 -24.83 28.75 22.49
CA PRO A 99 -25.68 29.18 23.59
C PRO A 99 -25.55 28.23 24.78
N SER A 100 -25.51 28.79 25.99
CA SER A 100 -25.53 28.04 27.25
C SER A 100 -26.89 27.34 27.46
N ILE A 101 -26.87 26.05 27.78
CA ILE A 101 -28.07 25.23 28.04
C ILE A 101 -28.24 25.00 29.55
N GLN A 102 -29.48 25.02 30.03
CA GLN A 102 -29.88 24.52 31.36
C GLN A 102 -30.48 23.12 31.22
N THR A 103 -30.27 22.28 32.24
CA THR A 103 -30.73 20.89 32.28
C THR A 103 -31.70 20.67 33.44
N GLY A 104 -32.81 19.99 33.18
CA GLY A 104 -33.75 19.53 34.21
C GLY A 104 -33.27 18.27 34.93
N THR A 105 -34.11 17.73 35.80
CA THR A 105 -33.92 16.41 36.40
C THR A 105 -33.99 15.34 35.32
N ALA A 106 -32.96 14.50 35.21
CA ALA A 106 -32.93 13.41 34.24
C ALA A 106 -33.81 12.23 34.65
N VAL A 107 -34.40 11.57 33.66
CA VAL A 107 -35.12 10.29 33.80
C VAL A 107 -34.17 9.18 33.33
N ILE A 108 -34.00 8.15 34.16
CA ILE A 108 -33.08 7.04 33.88
C ILE A 108 -33.89 5.83 33.43
N GLY A 109 -33.50 5.20 32.31
CA GLY A 109 -34.14 4.02 31.74
C GLY A 109 -34.15 2.80 32.67
N ALA A 110 -34.90 1.77 32.31
CA ALA A 110 -34.98 0.53 33.09
C ALA A 110 -33.73 -0.35 32.94
N GLY A 111 -33.04 -0.24 31.80
CA GLY A 111 -31.87 -1.03 31.43
C GLY A 111 -30.54 -0.60 32.09
N LEU A 112 -30.56 0.39 32.98
CA LEU A 112 -29.38 0.84 33.75
C LEU A 112 -29.54 0.50 35.23
N THR A 113 -28.62 -0.28 35.77
CA THR A 113 -28.56 -0.63 37.19
C THR A 113 -27.33 -0.06 37.90
N SER A 114 -27.50 0.28 39.16
CA SER A 114 -26.44 0.65 40.11
C SER A 114 -25.60 -0.57 40.50
N ALA A 115 -24.42 -0.34 41.09
CA ALA A 115 -23.52 -1.41 41.55
C ALA A 115 -24.08 -2.32 42.67
N ASP A 116 -25.24 -1.98 43.26
CA ASP A 116 -25.99 -2.81 44.21
C ASP A 116 -27.10 -3.66 43.55
N GLY A 117 -27.24 -3.58 42.22
CA GLY A 117 -28.27 -4.27 41.44
C GLY A 117 -29.64 -3.57 41.40
N THR A 118 -29.79 -2.40 42.02
CA THR A 118 -31.02 -1.58 41.92
C THR A 118 -31.04 -0.76 40.63
N ARG A 119 -32.21 -0.25 40.21
CA ARG A 119 -32.30 0.67 39.06
C ARG A 119 -31.54 1.97 39.38
N ALA A 120 -30.75 2.45 38.42
CA ALA A 120 -29.99 3.68 38.59
C ALA A 120 -30.91 4.91 38.79
N THR A 121 -30.56 5.78 39.75
CA THR A 121 -31.35 6.96 40.15
C THR A 121 -30.63 8.29 39.88
N SER A 122 -29.44 8.23 39.27
CA SER A 122 -28.58 9.37 38.93
C SER A 122 -28.20 9.29 37.45
N ALA A 123 -28.03 10.46 36.81
CA ALA A 123 -27.48 10.55 35.45
C ALA A 123 -25.95 10.46 35.41
N THR A 124 -25.29 10.43 36.57
CA THR A 124 -23.83 10.26 36.69
C THR A 124 -23.47 9.21 37.74
N GLY A 125 -22.35 8.53 37.51
CA GLY A 125 -21.84 7.41 38.29
C GLY A 125 -21.31 6.29 37.39
N THR A 126 -21.26 5.08 37.94
CA THR A 126 -20.94 3.85 37.20
C THR A 126 -22.14 2.91 37.26
N PHE A 127 -22.56 2.40 36.11
CA PHE A 127 -23.78 1.60 35.91
C PHE A 127 -23.46 0.28 35.23
N THR A 128 -24.30 -0.74 35.42
CA THR A 128 -24.30 -1.96 34.62
C THR A 128 -25.50 -1.92 33.65
N VAL A 129 -25.26 -2.27 32.39
CA VAL A 129 -26.32 -2.39 31.38
C VAL A 129 -27.03 -3.72 31.58
N SER A 130 -28.26 -3.71 32.09
CA SER A 130 -29.09 -4.92 32.27
C SER A 130 -29.85 -5.27 30.98
N ASP A 131 -30.26 -4.26 30.22
CA ASP A 131 -30.96 -4.37 28.94
C ASP A 131 -30.57 -3.19 28.03
N PRO A 132 -29.82 -3.39 26.93
CA PRO A 132 -29.38 -2.32 26.05
C PRO A 132 -30.53 -1.51 25.41
N ASP A 133 -31.68 -2.15 25.12
CA ASP A 133 -32.79 -1.49 24.42
C ASP A 133 -33.51 -0.46 25.31
N THR A 134 -33.45 -0.63 26.64
CA THR A 134 -34.02 0.31 27.63
C THR A 134 -32.97 1.02 28.50
N ALA A 135 -31.69 0.94 28.13
CA ALA A 135 -30.59 1.62 28.82
C ALA A 135 -30.42 3.07 28.32
N THR A 136 -31.25 3.99 28.84
CA THR A 136 -31.25 5.41 28.44
C THR A 136 -31.04 6.37 29.63
N ILE A 137 -30.60 7.60 29.33
CA ILE A 137 -30.60 8.75 30.23
C ILE A 137 -31.23 9.93 29.47
N ASP A 138 -32.44 10.32 29.89
CA ASP A 138 -33.26 11.33 29.22
C ASP A 138 -33.28 12.63 30.03
N ILE A 139 -32.85 13.72 29.40
CA ILE A 139 -32.52 14.99 30.05
C ILE A 139 -33.41 16.09 29.45
N PRO A 140 -34.27 16.75 30.23
CA PRO A 140 -34.95 17.97 29.81
C PRO A 140 -33.92 19.09 29.59
N ILE A 141 -34.02 19.84 28.51
CA ILE A 141 -33.07 20.91 28.14
C ILE A 141 -33.79 22.21 27.76
N SER A 142 -33.24 23.35 28.18
CA SER A 142 -33.73 24.68 27.82
C SER A 142 -32.58 25.67 27.57
N ASP A 143 -32.82 26.69 26.75
CA ASP A 143 -31.85 27.78 26.55
C ASP A 143 -31.79 28.65 27.81
N ALA A 144 -30.58 28.84 28.35
CA ALA A 144 -30.39 29.48 29.66
C ALA A 144 -30.71 30.98 29.71
N LYS A 145 -31.01 31.62 28.57
CA LYS A 145 -31.36 33.06 28.47
C LYS A 145 -32.85 33.30 28.31
N THR A 146 -33.56 32.37 27.67
CA THR A 146 -34.97 32.48 27.30
C THR A 146 -35.88 31.53 28.06
N GLY A 147 -35.33 30.44 28.62
CA GLY A 147 -36.09 29.34 29.22
C GLY A 147 -36.86 28.47 28.20
N GLY A 148 -36.75 28.77 26.90
CA GLY A 148 -37.40 28.03 25.82
C GLY A 148 -36.56 26.85 25.31
N ALA A 149 -37.01 26.22 24.21
CA ALA A 149 -36.30 25.11 23.58
C ALA A 149 -34.89 25.51 23.12
N ALA A 150 -33.89 24.69 23.46
CA ALA A 150 -32.47 24.95 23.26
C ALA A 150 -31.97 24.59 21.86
N GLU A 151 -30.99 25.32 21.32
CA GLU A 151 -30.20 24.87 20.16
C GLU A 151 -28.97 24.10 20.64
N LEU A 152 -28.93 22.79 20.35
CA LEU A 152 -27.83 21.90 20.75
C LEU A 152 -26.83 21.75 19.59
N HIS A 153 -25.56 22.05 19.86
CA HIS A 153 -24.45 22.08 18.90
C HIS A 153 -23.31 21.12 19.26
N SER A 154 -23.06 20.89 20.55
CA SER A 154 -22.04 19.96 21.04
C SER A 154 -22.47 19.28 22.34
N ILE A 155 -21.99 18.06 22.54
CA ILE A 155 -22.14 17.30 23.79
C ILE A 155 -20.75 16.78 24.15
N ARG A 156 -20.43 16.77 25.44
CA ARG A 156 -19.26 16.09 25.97
C ARG A 156 -19.66 15.11 27.07
N LEU A 157 -19.11 13.89 27.04
CA LEU A 157 -19.23 12.91 28.12
C LEU A 157 -17.86 12.62 28.75
N VAL A 158 -17.80 12.60 30.07
CA VAL A 158 -16.57 12.33 30.84
C VAL A 158 -16.75 11.03 31.61
N PRO A 159 -15.90 10.00 31.41
CA PRO A 159 -16.00 8.75 32.15
C PRO A 159 -15.56 8.93 33.61
N ASP A 160 -16.10 8.09 34.49
CA ASP A 160 -15.72 8.00 35.91
C ASP A 160 -14.52 7.06 36.10
N SER A 161 -14.38 6.05 35.22
CA SER A 161 -13.29 5.07 35.26
C SER A 161 -11.92 5.70 34.98
N GLN A 162 -10.91 5.33 35.78
CA GLN A 162 -9.49 5.58 35.48
C GLN A 162 -8.91 4.60 34.43
N GLY A 163 -9.69 3.61 33.99
CA GLY A 163 -9.31 2.53 33.09
C GLY A 163 -8.98 2.97 31.66
N TRP A 164 -8.76 2.01 30.76
CA TRP A 164 -8.71 2.23 29.30
C TRP A 164 -9.98 1.74 28.62
N GLU A 165 -11.07 1.61 29.40
CA GLU A 165 -12.40 1.29 28.91
C GLU A 165 -12.93 2.38 27.99
N SER A 166 -13.77 1.97 27.05
CA SER A 166 -14.45 2.82 26.09
C SER A 166 -15.93 2.46 26.08
N THR A 167 -16.79 3.44 26.29
CA THR A 167 -18.25 3.25 26.21
C THR A 167 -18.76 3.88 24.92
N THR A 168 -19.65 3.20 24.21
CA THR A 168 -20.28 3.73 22.99
C THR A 168 -21.75 4.06 23.23
N VAL A 169 -22.11 5.32 23.04
CA VAL A 169 -23.49 5.82 23.18
C VAL A 169 -24.04 6.37 21.87
N GLU A 170 -25.36 6.34 21.71
CA GLU A 170 -26.11 7.05 20.69
C GLU A 170 -26.85 8.26 21.30
N PHE A 171 -27.10 9.30 20.50
CA PHE A 171 -27.81 10.50 20.96
C PHE A 171 -29.05 10.80 20.13
N TYR A 172 -30.15 11.10 20.82
CA TYR A 172 -31.43 11.50 20.24
C TYR A 172 -31.93 12.79 20.88
N THR A 173 -32.75 13.55 20.16
CA THR A 173 -33.31 14.83 20.60
C THR A 173 -34.78 14.94 20.22
N SER A 174 -35.57 15.59 21.06
CA SER A 174 -36.98 15.90 20.76
C SER A 174 -37.28 17.38 20.96
N SER A 175 -38.39 17.84 20.38
CA SER A 175 -38.99 19.16 20.60
C SER A 175 -40.39 19.04 21.21
N ASP A 176 -40.75 17.88 21.74
CA ASP A 176 -41.95 17.70 22.56
C ASP A 176 -41.81 18.49 23.87
N ALA A 177 -42.74 19.42 24.11
CA ALA A 177 -42.80 20.26 25.30
C ALA A 177 -44.01 19.94 26.19
N THR A 178 -44.73 18.85 25.87
CA THR A 178 -46.05 18.49 26.40
C THR A 178 -46.05 17.16 27.15
N SER A 179 -45.25 16.18 26.70
CA SER A 179 -45.17 14.86 27.34
C SER A 179 -44.25 14.88 28.57
N SER A 180 -44.76 14.36 29.69
CA SER A 180 -43.98 14.17 30.93
C SER A 180 -43.46 12.75 31.11
N GLU A 181 -43.94 11.80 30.30
CA GLU A 181 -43.45 10.41 30.25
C GLU A 181 -42.57 10.25 29.01
N THR A 182 -41.39 9.65 29.18
CA THR A 182 -40.30 9.61 28.17
C THR A 182 -40.56 8.67 27.00
N ASP A 183 -41.54 7.79 27.16
CA ASP A 183 -41.79 6.67 26.24
C ASP A 183 -42.80 7.07 25.15
N ASP A 184 -43.64 8.07 25.42
CA ASP A 184 -44.51 8.74 24.44
C ASP A 184 -43.76 9.77 23.57
N ILE A 185 -42.54 10.18 23.97
CA ILE A 185 -41.77 11.22 23.26
C ILE A 185 -41.33 10.72 21.88
N SER A 186 -41.63 11.50 20.83
CA SER A 186 -41.10 11.27 19.49
C SER A 186 -39.63 11.71 19.42
N TRP A 187 -38.71 10.75 19.27
CA TRP A 187 -37.27 10.97 19.23
C TRP A 187 -36.71 11.09 17.80
N ARG A 188 -35.71 11.97 17.61
CA ARG A 188 -34.98 12.17 16.35
C ARG A 188 -33.48 12.10 16.59
N ASP A 189 -32.71 11.48 15.70
CA ASP A 189 -31.25 11.41 15.81
C ASP A 189 -30.62 12.80 16.05
N LEU A 190 -29.56 12.88 16.85
CA LEU A 190 -28.78 14.13 17.04
C LEU A 190 -28.28 14.71 15.71
N GLY A 191 -27.96 13.84 14.75
CA GLY A 191 -27.52 14.18 13.39
C GLY A 191 -28.63 14.34 12.34
N ALA A 192 -29.92 14.26 12.71
CA ALA A 192 -31.02 14.47 11.77
C ALA A 192 -31.12 15.96 11.37
N GLY A 193 -30.88 16.26 10.08
CA GLY A 193 -30.81 17.64 9.59
C GLY A 193 -30.94 17.81 8.08
N VAL A 194 -30.52 18.97 7.58
CA VAL A 194 -30.50 19.32 6.14
C VAL A 194 -29.53 18.43 5.38
N TRP A 195 -28.42 18.08 6.04
CA TRP A 195 -27.59 16.93 5.72
C TRP A 195 -27.80 15.92 6.85
N THR A 196 -27.88 14.62 6.53
CA THR A 196 -27.99 13.58 7.54
C THR A 196 -26.61 13.21 8.06
N ASP A 197 -26.30 13.62 9.29
CA ASP A 197 -25.12 13.14 9.99
C ASP A 197 -25.41 11.78 10.62
N ASN A 198 -25.10 10.72 9.87
CA ASN A 198 -25.30 9.34 10.31
C ASN A 198 -24.33 8.93 11.42
N GLU A 199 -23.43 9.82 11.88
CA GLU A 199 -22.59 9.62 13.07
C GLU A 199 -23.40 9.75 14.37
N ARG A 200 -24.37 8.84 14.57
CA ARG A 200 -25.18 8.73 15.79
C ARG A 200 -24.34 8.45 17.04
N THR A 201 -23.21 7.76 16.88
CA THR A 201 -22.44 7.17 17.98
C THR A 201 -21.26 8.03 18.44
N LEU A 202 -21.04 8.09 19.75
CA LEU A 202 -19.81 8.57 20.38
C LEU A 202 -19.19 7.44 21.21
N THR A 203 -17.98 7.01 20.84
CA THR A 203 -17.15 6.13 21.65
C THR A 203 -16.22 6.99 22.50
N TYR A 204 -16.58 7.22 23.77
CA TYR A 204 -15.83 8.10 24.66
C TYR A 204 -14.90 7.32 25.58
N THR A 205 -13.78 7.94 25.96
CA THR A 205 -12.72 7.36 26.79
C THR A 205 -12.13 8.42 27.72
N LYS A 206 -11.16 8.05 28.57
CA LYS A 206 -10.41 9.03 29.37
C LYS A 206 -9.54 9.99 28.54
N LEU A 207 -9.32 9.74 27.24
CA LEU A 207 -8.63 10.68 26.36
C LEU A 207 -9.55 11.88 26.05
N PRO A 208 -9.24 13.12 26.46
CA PRO A 208 -10.17 14.24 26.35
C PRO A 208 -10.65 14.52 24.91
N SER A 209 -9.83 14.26 23.89
CA SER A 209 -10.24 14.46 22.49
C SER A 209 -11.37 13.53 22.05
N THR A 210 -11.51 12.35 22.68
CA THR A 210 -12.58 11.37 22.38
C THR A 210 -13.91 11.67 23.08
N GLN A 211 -13.95 12.69 23.94
CA GLN A 211 -15.11 12.97 24.79
C GLN A 211 -16.22 13.79 24.12
N TYR A 212 -16.00 14.30 22.90
CA TYR A 212 -16.85 15.30 22.26
C TYR A 212 -17.53 14.79 20.98
N ILE A 213 -18.82 15.09 20.85
CA ILE A 213 -19.59 14.98 19.61
C ILE A 213 -20.20 16.34 19.25
N LEU A 214 -20.43 16.57 17.96
CA LEU A 214 -21.16 17.73 17.44
C LEU A 214 -22.56 17.30 16.99
N ALA A 215 -23.53 18.22 17.04
CA ALA A 215 -24.83 18.02 16.41
C ALA A 215 -24.73 18.27 14.88
N GLY A 216 -25.46 17.47 14.10
CA GLY A 216 -25.56 17.64 12.65
C GLY A 216 -26.29 18.93 12.25
N GLN A 217 -26.15 19.37 11.01
CA GLN A 217 -26.75 20.64 10.58
C GLN A 217 -28.28 20.58 10.45
N LYS A 218 -29.00 20.84 11.55
CA LYS A 218 -30.47 20.79 11.63
C LYS A 218 -31.19 21.81 10.72
N SER A 219 -32.38 21.45 10.24
CA SER A 219 -33.29 22.36 9.52
C SER A 219 -33.91 23.39 10.47
N ALA A 220 -34.52 24.46 9.95
CA ALA A 220 -35.17 25.48 10.78
C ALA A 220 -36.21 24.88 11.75
N ASP A 221 -37.01 23.93 11.27
CA ASP A 221 -38.11 23.29 12.02
C ASP A 221 -37.62 22.28 13.07
N ASN A 222 -36.37 21.79 12.95
CA ASN A 222 -35.73 20.86 13.89
C ASN A 222 -34.62 21.53 14.73
N ARG A 223 -34.38 22.83 14.55
CA ARG A 223 -33.21 23.55 15.09
C ARG A 223 -33.14 23.50 16.62
N THR A 224 -34.28 23.63 17.28
CA THR A 224 -34.38 23.62 18.74
C THR A 224 -34.84 22.27 19.28
N SER A 225 -34.58 22.02 20.55
CA SER A 225 -34.92 20.78 21.25
C SER A 225 -35.19 21.05 22.73
N THR A 226 -36.12 20.30 23.30
CA THR A 226 -36.57 20.33 24.70
C THR A 226 -36.11 19.12 25.50
N TRP A 227 -35.68 18.06 24.80
CA TRP A 227 -35.14 16.83 25.39
C TRP A 227 -33.90 16.34 24.64
N LEU A 228 -32.98 15.74 25.40
CA LEU A 228 -31.83 14.95 24.93
C LEU A 228 -31.89 13.56 25.57
N ARG A 229 -31.79 12.50 24.75
CA ARG A 229 -31.62 11.11 25.19
C ARG A 229 -30.20 10.66 24.88
N ILE A 230 -29.51 10.15 25.90
CA ILE A 230 -28.27 9.37 25.78
C ILE A 230 -28.68 7.91 25.83
N SER A 231 -28.34 7.13 24.80
CA SER A 231 -28.71 5.71 24.69
C SER A 231 -27.46 4.84 24.74
N PHE A 232 -27.48 3.79 25.55
CA PHE A 232 -26.42 2.77 25.64
C PHE A 232 -26.77 1.53 24.79
N SER A 233 -27.62 1.69 23.77
CA SER A 233 -28.06 0.69 22.79
C SER A 233 -26.95 -0.03 22.01
N GLN A 234 -25.72 0.50 22.03
CA GLN A 234 -24.54 -0.11 21.39
C GLN A 234 -23.69 -0.96 22.36
N GLU A 235 -24.04 -0.97 23.64
CA GLU A 235 -23.38 -1.76 24.68
C GLU A 235 -24.02 -3.15 24.81
N THR A 236 -23.32 -4.08 25.46
CA THR A 236 -23.82 -5.45 25.68
C THR A 236 -24.41 -5.61 27.08
N ALA A 237 -25.44 -6.45 27.21
CA ALA A 237 -26.00 -6.80 28.52
C ALA A 237 -24.90 -7.41 29.42
N GLY A 238 -24.72 -6.82 30.60
CA GLY A 238 -23.63 -7.11 31.53
C GLY A 238 -22.38 -6.23 31.37
N SER A 239 -22.32 -5.30 30.41
CA SER A 239 -21.23 -4.32 30.35
C SER A 239 -21.36 -3.26 31.44
N THR A 240 -20.22 -2.73 31.89
CA THR A 240 -20.14 -1.63 32.85
C THR A 240 -19.85 -0.35 32.10
N VAL A 241 -20.69 0.66 32.30
CA VAL A 241 -20.59 1.98 31.68
C VAL A 241 -20.35 3.04 32.75
N SER A 242 -19.49 4.02 32.49
CA SER A 242 -19.12 5.03 33.48
C SER A 242 -19.25 6.45 32.94
N LEU A 243 -19.83 7.35 33.75
CA LEU A 243 -20.15 8.73 33.35
C LEU A 243 -20.08 9.65 34.59
N ALA A 244 -18.93 10.28 34.82
CA ALA A 244 -18.74 11.24 35.92
C ALA A 244 -19.48 12.56 35.66
N SER A 245 -19.49 13.03 34.41
CA SER A 245 -20.25 14.22 34.02
C SER A 245 -20.60 14.23 32.52
N PHE A 246 -21.65 14.98 32.21
CA PHE A 246 -21.99 15.39 30.86
C PHE A 246 -22.04 16.93 30.79
N GLU A 247 -21.60 17.50 29.67
CA GLU A 247 -21.60 18.94 29.42
C GLU A 247 -22.32 19.22 28.09
N LEU A 248 -23.29 20.15 28.09
CA LEU A 248 -24.06 20.52 26.91
C LEU A 248 -23.60 21.88 26.36
N ASN A 249 -23.43 21.94 25.03
CA ASN A 249 -22.83 23.07 24.32
C ASN A 249 -21.41 23.51 24.76
N PRO A 250 -20.51 22.65 25.29
CA PRO A 250 -19.15 23.07 25.63
C PRO A 250 -18.35 23.41 24.38
N THR A 251 -17.46 24.41 24.50
CA THR A 251 -16.43 24.68 23.49
C THR A 251 -15.40 23.54 23.50
N VAL A 252 -15.23 22.88 22.36
CA VAL A 252 -14.20 21.83 22.18
C VAL A 252 -12.81 22.49 22.32
N PRO A 253 -11.93 22.00 23.22
CA PRO A 253 -10.59 22.59 23.38
C PRO A 253 -9.74 22.44 22.11
N MET A 254 -8.93 23.45 21.80
CA MET A 254 -7.99 23.35 20.67
C MET A 254 -6.90 22.31 20.98
N PHE A 255 -6.81 21.27 20.15
CA PHE A 255 -5.95 20.11 20.36
C PHE A 255 -4.82 20.05 19.33
N TYR A 256 -3.57 20.06 19.79
CA TYR A 256 -2.37 19.86 18.99
C TYR A 256 -1.90 18.39 19.06
N SER A 257 -1.71 17.75 17.90
CA SER A 257 -1.23 16.37 17.80
C SER A 257 0.15 16.32 17.13
N PRO A 258 1.24 16.04 17.89
CA PRO A 258 2.56 15.79 17.33
C PRO A 258 2.55 14.67 16.29
N LEU A 259 1.66 13.68 16.44
CA LEU A 259 1.52 12.56 15.51
C LEU A 259 0.91 13.00 14.17
N ARG A 260 -0.15 13.83 14.16
CA ARG A 260 -0.68 14.41 12.92
C ARG A 260 0.38 15.23 12.19
N VAL A 261 1.09 16.09 12.91
CA VAL A 261 2.15 16.93 12.34
C VAL A 261 3.28 16.07 11.75
N LEU A 262 3.69 15.00 12.42
CA LEU A 262 4.68 14.06 11.89
C LEU A 262 4.20 13.34 10.62
N ILE A 263 2.95 12.88 10.59
CA ILE A 263 2.34 12.26 9.40
C ILE A 263 2.27 13.26 8.23
N MET A 264 1.82 14.49 8.47
CA MET A 264 1.78 15.54 7.45
C MET A 264 3.19 15.92 6.96
N LEU A 265 4.19 15.98 7.84
CA LEU A 265 5.59 16.21 7.46
C LEU A 265 6.15 15.05 6.61
N ALA A 266 5.75 13.81 6.85
CA ALA A 266 6.12 12.66 6.03
C ALA A 266 5.46 12.73 4.63
N ILE A 267 4.19 13.12 4.55
CA ILE A 267 3.49 13.34 3.27
C ILE A 267 4.14 14.51 2.51
N ALA A 268 4.47 15.61 3.19
CA ALA A 268 5.20 16.73 2.60
C ALA A 268 6.61 16.32 2.12
N ALA A 269 7.32 15.49 2.88
CA ALA A 269 8.62 14.93 2.46
C ALA A 269 8.48 14.11 1.17
N PHE A 270 7.50 13.20 1.11
CA PHE A 270 7.20 12.40 -0.06
C PHE A 270 6.93 13.30 -1.28
N LEU A 271 5.99 14.24 -1.17
CA LEU A 271 5.61 15.14 -2.26
C LEU A 271 6.77 16.03 -2.70
N ILE A 272 7.50 16.66 -1.78
CA ILE A 272 8.62 17.57 -2.11
C ILE A 272 9.79 16.79 -2.73
N CYS A 273 10.14 15.61 -2.20
CA CYS A 273 11.28 14.83 -2.71
C CYS A 273 10.97 14.11 -4.03
N LEU A 274 9.72 13.70 -4.28
CA LEU A 274 9.32 12.94 -5.48
C LEU A 274 8.54 13.78 -6.51
N ARG A 275 8.31 15.09 -6.30
CA ARG A 275 7.71 15.99 -7.30
C ARG A 275 8.40 15.90 -8.67
N PRO A 276 7.68 16.05 -9.80
CA PRO A 276 8.28 16.10 -11.13
C PRO A 276 9.46 17.08 -11.20
N GLY A 277 10.60 16.61 -11.70
CA GLY A 277 11.81 17.43 -11.77
C GLY A 277 12.42 17.80 -10.41
N SER A 278 12.23 16.97 -9.37
CA SER A 278 13.06 17.03 -8.15
C SER A 278 14.53 16.67 -8.43
N VAL A 279 15.38 16.74 -7.40
CA VAL A 279 16.78 16.28 -7.48
C VAL A 279 16.87 14.76 -7.66
N LEU A 280 15.88 13.98 -7.18
CA LEU A 280 15.88 12.52 -7.30
C LEU A 280 15.50 12.05 -8.71
N TRP A 281 14.66 12.80 -9.43
CA TRP A 281 14.34 12.51 -10.84
C TRP A 281 15.53 12.74 -11.77
N ARG A 282 16.39 13.73 -11.49
CA ARG A 282 17.58 14.05 -12.30
C ARG A 282 18.85 13.31 -11.87
N ARG A 283 18.77 12.38 -10.91
CA ARG A 283 19.90 11.54 -10.48
C ARG A 283 19.69 10.10 -10.90
N ARG A 284 20.71 9.51 -11.50
CA ARG A 284 20.80 8.07 -11.79
C ARG A 284 20.78 7.25 -10.50
N LEU A 285 20.11 6.10 -10.50
CA LEU A 285 20.22 5.12 -9.43
C LEU A 285 21.68 4.64 -9.28
N ASP A 286 22.28 4.87 -8.12
CA ASP A 286 23.60 4.34 -7.74
C ASP A 286 23.49 3.57 -6.43
N VAL A 287 23.51 2.23 -6.52
CA VAL A 287 23.43 1.34 -5.36
C VAL A 287 24.79 1.07 -4.71
N SER A 288 25.88 1.67 -5.20
CA SER A 288 27.21 1.66 -4.56
C SER A 288 27.36 2.79 -3.52
N SER A 289 26.73 3.94 -3.75
CA SER A 289 26.81 5.13 -2.89
C SER A 289 26.47 4.84 -1.42
N ARG A 290 27.28 5.41 -0.51
CA ARG A 290 26.98 5.45 0.94
C ARG A 290 25.62 6.10 1.21
N GLY A 291 25.26 7.15 0.46
CA GLY A 291 23.98 7.85 0.63
C GLY A 291 22.77 6.98 0.27
N HIS A 292 22.86 6.18 -0.81
CA HIS A 292 21.79 5.24 -1.16
C HIS A 292 21.68 4.11 -0.13
N LYS A 293 22.82 3.53 0.30
CA LYS A 293 22.85 2.48 1.34
C LYS A 293 22.24 2.97 2.66
N MET A 294 22.54 4.20 3.07
CA MET A 294 21.92 4.83 4.24
C MET A 294 20.42 5.04 4.04
N ALA A 295 19.98 5.58 2.89
CA ALA A 295 18.56 5.78 2.62
C ALA A 295 17.74 4.48 2.61
N VAL A 296 18.27 3.39 2.04
CA VAL A 296 17.63 2.07 2.07
C VAL A 296 17.63 1.48 3.48
N GLY A 297 18.73 1.62 4.25
CA GLY A 297 18.79 1.21 5.65
C GLY A 297 17.79 1.96 6.54
N SER A 298 17.65 3.28 6.36
CA SER A 298 16.66 4.10 7.05
C SER A 298 15.22 3.72 6.67
N LEU A 299 14.96 3.45 5.38
CA LEU A 299 13.64 2.96 4.93
C LEU A 299 13.29 1.63 5.62
N ILE A 300 14.22 0.67 5.62
CA ILE A 300 14.04 -0.63 6.30
C ILE A 300 13.79 -0.44 7.81
N ALA A 301 14.59 0.40 8.48
CA ALA A 301 14.46 0.64 9.92
C ALA A 301 13.12 1.30 10.29
N VAL A 302 12.73 2.36 9.58
CA VAL A 302 11.44 3.04 9.80
C VAL A 302 10.28 2.09 9.49
N GLN A 303 10.33 1.36 8.37
CA GLN A 303 9.32 0.35 8.02
C GLN A 303 9.21 -0.74 9.09
N SER A 304 10.33 -1.21 9.66
CA SER A 304 10.34 -2.24 10.71
C SER A 304 9.69 -1.76 12.02
N LEU A 305 9.87 -0.47 12.37
CA LEU A 305 9.22 0.17 13.52
C LEU A 305 7.73 0.42 13.27
N VAL A 306 7.35 0.83 12.06
CA VAL A 306 5.92 0.97 11.69
C VAL A 306 5.22 -0.38 11.72
N LEU A 307 5.85 -1.46 11.23
CA LEU A 307 5.31 -2.81 11.33
C LEU A 307 5.19 -3.29 12.78
N LEU A 308 6.15 -2.95 13.66
CA LEU A 308 6.01 -3.24 15.10
C LEU A 308 4.79 -2.53 15.70
N ALA A 309 4.63 -1.23 15.40
CA ALA A 309 3.49 -0.44 15.86
C ALA A 309 2.15 -1.02 15.36
N VAL A 310 2.04 -1.31 14.05
CA VAL A 310 0.87 -1.95 13.44
C VAL A 310 0.53 -3.29 14.10
N SER A 311 1.55 -4.07 14.51
CA SER A 311 1.33 -5.32 15.25
C SER A 311 0.80 -5.14 16.67
N GLN A 312 0.90 -3.95 17.26
CA GLN A 312 0.31 -3.66 18.57
C GLN A 312 -1.06 -2.95 18.48
N MET A 313 -1.44 -2.40 17.32
CA MET A 313 -2.73 -1.72 17.11
C MET A 313 -3.96 -2.63 17.29
N THR A 314 -3.79 -3.95 17.22
CA THR A 314 -4.84 -4.95 17.51
C THR A 314 -4.55 -5.71 18.82
N GLY A 315 -3.74 -5.12 19.69
CA GLY A 315 -3.37 -5.67 20.99
C GLY A 315 -2.35 -6.81 20.95
N GLY A 316 -1.56 -6.96 19.88
CA GLY A 316 -0.78 -8.18 19.57
C GLY A 316 -0.04 -8.87 20.73
N ALA A 317 0.69 -8.14 21.58
CA ALA A 317 1.38 -8.70 22.74
C ALA A 317 0.46 -9.08 23.94
N PHE A 318 -0.79 -8.65 23.91
CA PHE A 318 -1.81 -8.78 24.96
C PHE A 318 -3.00 -9.65 24.54
N VAL A 319 -3.09 -10.08 23.28
CA VAL A 319 -4.12 -11.04 22.82
C VAL A 319 -3.96 -12.35 23.58
N GLY A 320 -4.99 -12.72 24.37
CA GLY A 320 -5.03 -13.97 25.12
C GLY A 320 -4.81 -15.19 24.21
N GLN A 321 -3.77 -15.97 24.51
CA GLN A 321 -3.40 -17.16 23.74
C GLN A 321 -4.01 -18.41 24.38
N GLY A 322 -5.07 -18.96 23.78
CA GLY A 322 -5.72 -20.16 24.30
C GLY A 322 -6.83 -20.68 23.38
N VAL A 323 -7.20 -21.95 23.61
CA VAL A 323 -8.34 -22.59 22.95
C VAL A 323 -9.63 -21.89 23.38
N SER A 324 -10.47 -21.50 22.43
CA SER A 324 -11.74 -20.79 22.69
C SER A 324 -12.86 -21.26 21.75
N PHE A 325 -14.12 -21.07 22.13
CA PHE A 325 -15.27 -21.45 21.31
C PHE A 325 -15.73 -20.28 20.43
N GLY A 326 -15.70 -20.48 19.11
CA GLY A 326 -16.06 -19.48 18.11
C GLY A 326 -17.55 -19.50 17.77
N TRP A 327 -18.35 -18.69 18.47
CA TRP A 327 -19.81 -18.67 18.34
C TRP A 327 -20.35 -18.50 16.91
N GLY A 328 -19.70 -17.70 16.06
CA GLY A 328 -20.16 -17.42 14.69
C GLY A 328 -20.14 -18.63 13.75
N PHE A 329 -19.34 -19.66 14.05
CA PHE A 329 -19.25 -20.91 13.28
C PHE A 329 -19.58 -22.16 14.12
N GLN A 330 -19.62 -22.03 15.45
CA GLN A 330 -19.80 -23.10 16.43
C GLN A 330 -18.72 -24.18 16.33
N HIS A 331 -17.47 -23.74 16.45
CA HIS A 331 -16.27 -24.60 16.48
C HIS A 331 -15.37 -24.24 17.67
N TRP A 332 -14.39 -25.09 17.96
CA TRP A 332 -13.28 -24.73 18.85
C TRP A 332 -12.09 -24.24 18.03
N PHE A 333 -11.52 -23.10 18.42
CA PHE A 333 -10.41 -22.44 17.73
C PHE A 333 -9.15 -22.50 18.60
N ASP A 334 -8.06 -23.02 18.05
CA ASP A 334 -6.74 -22.99 18.67
C ASP A 334 -5.81 -22.02 17.90
N PRO A 335 -5.38 -20.90 18.51
CA PRO A 335 -4.49 -19.93 17.86
C PRO A 335 -3.02 -20.37 17.79
N LEU A 336 -2.67 -21.52 18.40
CA LEU A 336 -1.29 -21.90 18.75
C LEU A 336 -0.72 -23.05 17.89
N GLN A 337 -1.26 -23.27 16.69
CA GLN A 337 -0.84 -24.36 15.79
C GLN A 337 0.67 -24.43 15.53
N TYR A 338 1.36 -23.29 15.42
CA TYR A 338 2.80 -23.25 15.15
C TYR A 338 3.67 -23.51 16.38
N GLN A 339 3.19 -23.13 17.55
CA GLN A 339 3.80 -23.42 18.84
C GLN A 339 3.70 -24.93 19.11
N ARG A 340 2.49 -25.51 19.02
CA ARG A 340 2.27 -26.96 19.15
C ARG A 340 3.02 -27.79 18.12
N LEU A 341 3.18 -27.27 16.89
CA LEU A 341 4.00 -27.94 15.88
C LEU A 341 5.50 -27.86 16.20
N GLY A 342 5.95 -26.79 16.86
CA GLY A 342 7.31 -26.70 17.38
C GLY A 342 7.58 -27.74 18.46
N ASP A 343 6.72 -27.74 19.48
CA ASP A 343 6.71 -28.66 20.63
C ASP A 343 6.67 -30.15 20.18
N ALA A 344 5.74 -30.51 19.30
CA ALA A 344 5.62 -31.87 18.74
C ALA A 344 6.90 -32.34 18.00
N LEU A 345 7.58 -31.44 17.29
CA LEU A 345 8.84 -31.75 16.61
C LEU A 345 10.00 -31.94 17.61
N LEU A 346 10.00 -31.22 18.74
CA LEU A 346 10.96 -31.43 19.84
C LEU A 346 10.70 -32.76 20.56
N HIS A 347 9.44 -33.14 20.71
CA HIS A 347 9.02 -34.46 21.22
C HIS A 347 9.12 -35.61 20.19
N GLY A 348 9.59 -35.31 18.96
CA GLY A 348 9.98 -36.31 17.97
C GLY A 348 8.85 -36.87 17.09
N HIS A 349 7.71 -36.18 16.99
CA HIS A 349 6.57 -36.59 16.16
C HIS A 349 6.04 -35.46 15.28
N THR A 350 5.02 -35.79 14.47
CA THR A 350 4.48 -34.92 13.40
C THR A 350 3.02 -34.52 13.60
N TRP A 351 2.31 -35.16 14.52
CA TRP A 351 0.96 -34.77 14.98
C TRP A 351 1.06 -33.78 16.14
N LEU A 352 0.00 -33.00 16.37
CA LEU A 352 -0.14 -32.11 17.52
C LEU A 352 -0.76 -32.85 18.70
N ASP A 353 -0.30 -32.57 19.92
CA ASP A 353 -0.91 -33.11 21.15
C ASP A 353 -2.17 -32.32 21.54
N LEU A 354 -3.22 -32.57 20.76
CA LEU A 354 -4.58 -32.12 20.97
C LEU A 354 -5.48 -33.33 21.25
N GLN A 355 -6.40 -33.19 22.20
CA GLN A 355 -7.36 -34.25 22.49
C GLN A 355 -8.25 -34.51 21.27
N VAL A 356 -8.27 -35.75 20.80
CA VAL A 356 -9.20 -36.18 19.75
C VAL A 356 -10.49 -36.65 20.40
N ASP A 357 -11.60 -36.03 20.01
CA ASP A 357 -12.92 -36.49 20.41
C ASP A 357 -13.26 -37.82 19.72
N ASN A 358 -13.64 -38.85 20.50
CA ASN A 358 -13.96 -40.18 20.00
C ASN A 358 -15.06 -40.17 18.94
N SER A 359 -15.96 -39.17 18.95
CA SER A 359 -17.01 -39.05 17.95
C SER A 359 -16.49 -38.86 16.53
N LEU A 360 -15.35 -38.20 16.32
CA LEU A 360 -14.74 -38.07 14.98
C LEU A 360 -14.33 -39.43 14.38
N GLN A 361 -13.96 -40.41 15.22
CA GLN A 361 -13.63 -41.76 14.77
C GLN A 361 -14.88 -42.58 14.42
N ALA A 362 -16.05 -42.20 14.95
CA ALA A 362 -17.34 -42.84 14.67
C ALA A 362 -18.10 -42.20 13.49
N MET A 363 -17.72 -41.00 13.04
CA MET A 363 -18.33 -40.33 11.89
C MET A 363 -17.94 -41.03 10.58
N SER A 364 -18.94 -41.29 9.72
CA SER A 364 -18.71 -41.85 8.38
C SER A 364 -18.03 -40.86 7.41
N ASN A 365 -18.19 -39.56 7.64
CA ASN A 365 -17.40 -38.50 7.03
C ASN A 365 -17.04 -37.44 8.10
N PRO A 366 -15.85 -37.50 8.74
CA PRO A 366 -15.45 -36.48 9.73
C PRO A 366 -15.26 -35.09 9.10
N TYR A 367 -15.15 -34.99 7.77
CA TYR A 367 -14.94 -33.72 7.05
C TYR A 367 -16.24 -32.94 6.78
N ASP A 368 -17.42 -33.55 6.98
CA ASP A 368 -18.72 -32.85 6.90
C ASP A 368 -18.90 -31.84 8.06
N PHE A 369 -18.85 -30.55 7.72
CA PHE A 369 -19.04 -29.45 8.66
C PHE A 369 -20.43 -29.44 9.33
N SER A 370 -21.48 -29.80 8.60
CA SER A 370 -22.86 -29.78 9.11
C SER A 370 -23.09 -30.87 10.16
N GLN A 371 -22.53 -32.06 9.93
CA GLN A 371 -22.58 -33.16 10.88
C GLN A 371 -21.75 -32.86 12.14
N ARG A 372 -20.54 -32.29 11.99
CA ARG A 372 -19.75 -31.80 13.14
C ARG A 372 -20.52 -30.76 13.96
N GLN A 373 -21.15 -29.77 13.32
CA GLN A 373 -21.90 -28.74 14.03
C GLN A 373 -23.12 -29.31 14.77
N ALA A 374 -23.88 -30.23 14.15
CA ALA A 374 -25.01 -30.89 14.79
C ALA A 374 -24.59 -31.74 16.01
N LEU A 375 -23.43 -32.40 15.93
CA LEU A 375 -22.93 -33.25 17.00
C LEU A 375 -22.34 -32.43 18.16
N ASN A 376 -21.61 -31.34 17.87
CA ASN A 376 -21.16 -30.36 18.86
C ASN A 376 -22.35 -29.78 19.65
N ARG A 377 -23.42 -29.34 18.98
CA ARG A 377 -24.64 -28.81 19.62
C ARG A 377 -25.35 -29.81 20.55
N SER A 378 -25.31 -31.10 20.23
CA SER A 378 -26.09 -32.14 20.93
C SER A 378 -25.31 -32.88 22.01
N THR A 379 -23.98 -32.80 22.02
CA THR A 379 -23.11 -33.55 22.96
C THR A 379 -22.04 -32.70 23.65
N GLY A 380 -21.77 -31.48 23.18
CA GLY A 380 -20.64 -30.66 23.62
C GLY A 380 -19.29 -31.04 23.00
N ALA A 381 -19.26 -32.02 22.08
CA ALA A 381 -18.05 -32.57 21.46
C ALA A 381 -17.08 -31.50 20.90
N VAL A 382 -15.77 -31.76 21.04
CA VAL A 382 -14.71 -30.77 20.79
C VAL A 382 -14.00 -31.05 19.46
N TYR A 383 -14.16 -30.14 18.50
CA TYR A 383 -13.51 -30.21 17.18
C TYR A 383 -12.72 -28.94 16.91
N TYR A 384 -11.41 -29.09 16.71
CA TYR A 384 -10.51 -27.97 16.41
C TYR A 384 -10.60 -27.55 14.93
N TRP A 385 -10.81 -26.25 14.72
CA TRP A 385 -10.97 -25.60 13.42
C TRP A 385 -9.66 -25.44 12.65
N ASP A 386 -9.71 -25.57 11.32
CA ASP A 386 -8.58 -25.46 10.39
C ASP A 386 -7.36 -26.30 10.81
N HIS A 387 -7.64 -27.52 11.30
CA HIS A 387 -6.67 -28.58 11.53
C HIS A 387 -6.91 -29.74 10.56
N ALA A 388 -5.85 -30.37 10.06
CA ALA A 388 -5.99 -31.64 9.34
C ALA A 388 -6.24 -32.77 10.34
N TYR A 389 -7.33 -33.50 10.16
CA TYR A 389 -7.66 -34.69 10.94
C TYR A 389 -7.43 -35.96 10.12
N PHE A 390 -6.43 -36.77 10.48
CA PHE A 390 -6.06 -37.96 9.71
C PHE A 390 -5.70 -39.11 10.64
N GLN A 391 -6.20 -40.31 10.33
CA GLN A 391 -5.93 -41.56 11.08
C GLN A 391 -5.99 -41.41 12.62
N GLY A 392 -7.02 -40.72 13.11
CA GLY A 392 -7.24 -40.53 14.56
C GLY A 392 -6.31 -39.51 15.23
N LYS A 393 -5.62 -38.65 14.46
CA LYS A 393 -4.69 -37.63 14.95
C LYS A 393 -4.93 -36.26 14.31
N TYR A 394 -4.55 -35.20 15.03
CA TYR A 394 -4.55 -33.83 14.52
C TYR A 394 -3.17 -33.42 14.00
N TYR A 395 -3.16 -32.70 12.89
CA TYR A 395 -1.96 -32.18 12.23
C TYR A 395 -2.15 -30.70 11.89
N CYS A 396 -1.13 -29.88 12.15
CA CYS A 396 -0.99 -28.60 11.47
C CYS A 396 -0.74 -28.89 9.99
N TYR A 397 -1.67 -28.48 9.12
CA TYR A 397 -1.59 -28.72 7.67
C TYR A 397 -0.80 -27.63 6.93
N PHE A 398 -0.66 -26.46 7.56
CA PHE A 398 0.25 -25.40 7.12
C PHE A 398 1.70 -25.91 7.06
N GLY A 399 2.53 -25.25 6.25
CA GLY A 399 3.91 -25.68 6.05
C GLY A 399 4.72 -25.71 7.35
N VAL A 400 5.56 -26.73 7.51
CA VAL A 400 6.38 -27.03 8.70
C VAL A 400 7.59 -26.12 8.89
N LEU A 401 8.04 -25.45 7.84
CA LEU A 401 9.28 -24.67 7.82
C LEU A 401 9.32 -23.54 8.89
N PRO A 402 8.24 -22.79 9.16
CA PRO A 402 8.25 -21.81 10.25
C PRO A 402 8.46 -22.46 11.62
N ALA A 403 7.88 -23.65 11.87
CA ALA A 403 8.12 -24.37 13.12
C ALA A 403 9.59 -24.77 13.27
N VAL A 404 10.20 -25.32 12.20
CA VAL A 404 11.61 -25.74 12.16
C VAL A 404 12.60 -24.58 12.30
N PHE A 405 12.28 -23.39 11.77
CA PHE A 405 13.22 -22.25 11.74
C PHE A 405 12.95 -21.15 12.77
N LEU A 406 11.74 -21.07 13.34
CA LEU A 406 11.38 -20.05 14.34
C LEU A 406 10.90 -20.66 15.66
N PHE A 407 9.84 -21.49 15.66
CA PHE A 407 9.16 -21.88 16.90
C PHE A 407 9.95 -22.91 17.72
N ALA A 408 10.25 -24.09 17.16
CA ALA A 408 11.02 -25.13 17.87
C ALA A 408 12.43 -24.66 18.31
N PRO A 409 13.21 -23.90 17.50
CA PRO A 409 14.49 -23.36 17.95
C PRO A 409 14.36 -22.33 19.08
N PHE A 410 13.32 -21.48 19.06
CA PHE A 410 13.10 -20.51 20.13
C PHE A 410 12.71 -21.21 21.43
N GLU A 411 11.82 -22.20 21.36
CA GLU A 411 11.39 -23.00 22.50
C GLU A 411 12.56 -23.79 23.11
N ALA A 412 13.33 -24.51 22.30
CA ALA A 412 14.50 -25.26 22.75
C ALA A 412 15.63 -24.38 23.35
N LEU A 413 15.67 -23.08 23.02
CA LEU A 413 16.65 -22.12 23.55
C LEU A 413 16.14 -21.33 24.77
N THR A 414 14.83 -21.25 25.00
CA THR A 414 14.24 -20.37 26.03
C THR A 414 13.33 -21.05 27.04
N GLY A 415 12.84 -22.26 26.76
CA GLY A 415 11.79 -22.91 27.54
C GLY A 415 10.41 -22.25 27.40
N HIS A 416 10.21 -21.40 26.38
CA HIS A 416 9.00 -20.61 26.18
C HIS A 416 8.52 -20.65 24.72
N TRP A 417 7.21 -20.62 24.51
CA TRP A 417 6.62 -20.55 23.17
C TRP A 417 6.79 -19.16 22.54
N LEU A 418 7.25 -19.13 21.28
CA LEU A 418 7.36 -17.89 20.51
C LEU A 418 5.96 -17.31 20.22
N PRO A 419 5.65 -16.06 20.61
CA PRO A 419 4.35 -15.47 20.31
C PRO A 419 4.14 -15.24 18.81
N THR A 420 2.94 -15.53 18.31
CA THR A 420 2.59 -15.42 16.88
C THR A 420 2.80 -14.00 16.34
N TRP A 421 2.55 -12.95 17.14
CA TRP A 421 2.83 -11.56 16.76
C TRP A 421 4.33 -11.29 16.53
N ALA A 422 5.20 -11.85 17.38
CA ALA A 422 6.65 -11.66 17.29
C ALA A 422 7.22 -12.39 16.06
N ALA A 423 6.71 -13.59 15.77
CA ALA A 423 7.04 -14.33 14.56
C ALA A 423 6.58 -13.60 13.29
N SER A 424 5.33 -13.11 13.24
CA SER A 424 4.82 -12.29 12.13
C SER A 424 5.67 -11.03 11.92
N TRP A 425 5.99 -10.29 12.99
CA TRP A 425 6.84 -9.11 12.90
C TRP A 425 8.22 -9.45 12.35
N LEU A 426 8.91 -10.45 12.90
CA LEU A 426 10.25 -10.87 12.46
C LEU A 426 10.29 -11.25 10.97
N LEU A 427 9.31 -12.03 10.51
CA LEU A 427 9.19 -12.43 9.10
C LEU A 427 8.89 -11.21 8.19
N SER A 428 8.06 -10.28 8.65
CA SER A 428 7.75 -9.03 7.92
C SER A 428 8.95 -8.08 7.80
N VAL A 429 9.83 -8.04 8.81
CA VAL A 429 11.12 -7.33 8.76
C VAL A 429 12.06 -8.02 7.77
N GLY A 430 12.13 -9.36 7.79
CA GLY A 430 12.88 -10.14 6.80
C GLY A 430 12.43 -9.87 5.36
N PHE A 431 11.12 -9.88 5.10
CA PHE A 431 10.56 -9.51 3.79
C PHE A 431 10.88 -8.05 3.45
N THR A 432 10.74 -7.11 4.38
CA THR A 432 11.08 -5.68 4.17
C THR A 432 12.53 -5.51 3.71
N VAL A 433 13.48 -6.19 4.36
CA VAL A 433 14.90 -6.20 3.96
C VAL A 433 15.06 -6.74 2.54
N PHE A 434 14.56 -7.94 2.26
CA PHE A 434 14.79 -8.58 0.97
C PHE A 434 13.99 -7.97 -0.18
N ALA A 435 12.81 -7.41 0.05
CA ALA A 435 12.04 -6.65 -0.95
C ALA A 435 12.75 -5.36 -1.35
N ALA A 436 13.32 -4.61 -0.38
CA ALA A 436 14.12 -3.41 -0.66
C ALA A 436 15.39 -3.74 -1.46
N LEU A 437 16.09 -4.81 -1.08
CA LEU A 437 17.28 -5.29 -1.77
C LEU A 437 16.95 -5.86 -3.17
N LEU A 438 15.83 -6.56 -3.32
CA LEU A 438 15.34 -7.06 -4.61
C LEU A 438 14.99 -5.90 -5.55
N ALA A 439 14.11 -4.98 -5.14
CA ALA A 439 13.67 -3.87 -5.98
C ALA A 439 14.86 -3.03 -6.48
N THR A 440 15.76 -2.64 -5.58
CA THR A 440 16.95 -1.84 -5.94
C THR A 440 17.92 -2.58 -6.86
N LYS A 441 18.17 -3.88 -6.66
CA LYS A 441 19.05 -4.67 -7.55
C LYS A 441 18.40 -5.05 -8.88
N PHE A 442 17.11 -5.37 -8.89
CA PHE A 442 16.35 -5.69 -10.09
C PHE A 442 16.36 -4.50 -11.05
N VAL A 443 16.01 -3.32 -10.52
CA VAL A 443 15.98 -2.08 -11.28
C VAL A 443 17.39 -1.68 -11.73
N ALA A 444 18.41 -1.72 -10.86
CA ALA A 444 19.79 -1.40 -11.26
C ALA A 444 20.40 -2.37 -12.30
N ARG A 445 19.93 -3.63 -12.35
CA ARG A 445 20.38 -4.65 -13.31
C ARG A 445 19.77 -4.45 -14.69
N TYR A 446 18.45 -4.25 -14.76
CA TYR A 446 17.72 -4.23 -16.04
C TYR A 446 17.49 -2.83 -16.60
N PHE A 447 17.49 -1.79 -15.76
CA PHE A 447 17.26 -0.39 -16.16
C PHE A 447 18.37 0.52 -15.62
N PRO A 448 19.62 0.36 -16.13
CA PRO A 448 20.78 1.03 -15.58
C PRO A 448 20.75 2.56 -15.75
N HIS A 449 19.82 3.12 -16.55
CA HIS A 449 19.65 4.55 -16.79
C HIS A 449 18.44 5.15 -16.05
N ILE A 450 17.91 4.50 -15.02
CA ILE A 450 16.70 5.00 -14.33
C ILE A 450 16.98 6.08 -13.26
N SER A 451 15.95 6.87 -12.94
CA SER A 451 15.98 7.85 -11.85
C SER A 451 15.96 7.24 -10.44
N GLN A 452 16.56 7.94 -9.48
CA GLN A 452 16.45 7.59 -8.04
C GLN A 452 15.01 7.70 -7.54
N ALA A 453 14.22 8.64 -8.09
CA ALA A 453 12.81 8.81 -7.73
C ALA A 453 11.98 7.57 -8.06
N LEU A 454 12.04 7.08 -9.31
CA LEU A 454 11.29 5.88 -9.69
C LEU A 454 11.82 4.64 -8.97
N ALA A 455 13.13 4.51 -8.75
CA ALA A 455 13.68 3.38 -7.98
C ALA A 455 13.12 3.30 -6.54
N VAL A 456 12.94 4.44 -5.86
CA VAL A 456 12.28 4.51 -4.55
C VAL A 456 10.80 4.14 -4.66
N MET A 457 10.08 4.68 -5.64
CA MET A 457 8.65 4.38 -5.83
C MET A 457 8.39 2.90 -6.17
N CYS A 458 9.20 2.28 -7.03
CA CYS A 458 9.18 0.85 -7.30
C CYS A 458 9.44 0.00 -6.04
N THR A 459 10.29 0.48 -5.13
CA THR A 459 10.56 -0.19 -3.85
C THR A 459 9.35 -0.11 -2.92
N LEU A 460 8.72 1.06 -2.80
CA LEU A 460 7.50 1.26 -2.01
C LEU A 460 6.33 0.42 -2.56
N THR A 461 6.11 0.39 -3.88
CA THR A 461 5.09 -0.47 -4.51
C THR A 461 5.27 -1.93 -4.12
N LEU A 462 6.50 -2.46 -4.12
CA LEU A 462 6.75 -3.87 -3.77
C LEU A 462 6.47 -4.18 -2.28
N MET A 463 6.58 -3.19 -1.40
CA MET A 463 6.20 -3.32 0.02
C MET A 463 4.67 -3.20 0.23
N VAL A 464 3.99 -2.37 -0.57
CA VAL A 464 2.54 -2.14 -0.48
C VAL A 464 1.72 -3.26 -1.13
N ALA A 465 2.15 -3.78 -2.28
CA ALA A 465 1.35 -4.71 -3.11
C ALA A 465 0.98 -6.05 -2.45
N ASN A 466 1.75 -6.53 -1.48
CA ASN A 466 1.76 -7.95 -1.09
C ASN A 466 0.99 -8.30 0.19
N SER A 467 0.04 -7.47 0.63
CA SER A 467 -0.75 -7.70 1.86
C SER A 467 0.04 -8.01 3.15
N MET A 468 1.37 -7.79 3.21
CA MET A 468 2.18 -7.92 4.45
C MET A 468 1.51 -7.23 5.65
N TRP A 469 1.00 -6.03 5.39
CA TRP A 469 0.29 -5.18 6.34
C TRP A 469 -0.95 -5.85 6.95
N TYR A 470 -1.64 -6.72 6.20
CA TYR A 470 -2.77 -7.51 6.72
C TYR A 470 -2.31 -8.46 7.82
N TYR A 471 -1.23 -9.22 7.57
CA TYR A 471 -0.72 -10.26 8.48
C TYR A 471 0.01 -9.73 9.71
N VAL A 472 0.52 -8.52 9.62
CA VAL A 472 1.11 -7.81 10.77
C VAL A 472 0.03 -7.08 11.56
N PHE A 473 -1.03 -6.57 10.93
CA PHE A 473 -2.19 -5.99 11.61
C PHE A 473 -3.08 -7.05 12.28
N ALA A 474 -3.17 -8.25 11.72
CA ALA A 474 -3.94 -9.38 12.23
C ALA A 474 -3.05 -10.60 12.51
N PRO A 475 -2.17 -10.57 13.54
CA PRO A 475 -1.21 -11.65 13.76
C PRO A 475 -1.89 -12.96 14.15
N SER A 476 -1.84 -13.92 13.22
CA SER A 476 -2.51 -15.21 13.30
C SER A 476 -1.67 -16.27 12.59
N PHE A 477 -1.88 -17.56 12.92
CA PHE A 477 -1.11 -18.64 12.31
C PHE A 477 -1.23 -18.68 10.77
N TYR A 478 -2.36 -18.23 10.20
CA TYR A 478 -2.55 -18.07 8.75
C TYR A 478 -1.50 -17.15 8.09
N GLY A 479 -1.00 -16.13 8.81
CA GLY A 479 -0.04 -15.16 8.29
C GLY A 479 1.41 -15.63 8.29
N ILE A 480 1.77 -16.54 9.20
CA ILE A 480 3.12 -17.07 9.36
C ILE A 480 3.67 -17.71 8.06
N PRO A 481 3.00 -18.70 7.41
CA PRO A 481 3.53 -19.33 6.21
C PRO A 481 3.56 -18.37 5.01
N MET A 482 2.65 -17.40 4.96
CA MET A 482 2.64 -16.35 3.93
C MET A 482 3.83 -15.43 4.09
N LEU A 483 4.02 -14.82 5.27
CA LEU A 483 5.12 -13.88 5.53
C LEU A 483 6.49 -14.57 5.36
N MET A 484 6.62 -15.83 5.75
CA MET A 484 7.84 -16.60 5.51
C MET A 484 8.07 -16.85 4.02
N SER A 485 7.07 -17.27 3.25
CA SER A 485 7.23 -17.48 1.80
C SER A 485 7.44 -16.19 1.01
N MET A 486 6.84 -15.07 1.43
CA MET A 486 7.14 -13.74 0.91
C MET A 486 8.63 -13.39 1.13
N MET A 487 9.14 -13.54 2.36
CA MET A 487 10.54 -13.32 2.70
C MET A 487 11.49 -14.22 1.87
N LEU A 488 11.23 -15.53 1.85
CA LEU A 488 12.03 -16.52 1.12
C LEU A 488 12.08 -16.22 -0.38
N THR A 489 10.95 -15.88 -0.98
CA THR A 489 10.84 -15.56 -2.42
C THR A 489 11.56 -14.27 -2.76
N ALA A 490 11.39 -13.21 -1.95
CA ALA A 490 12.12 -11.96 -2.11
C ALA A 490 13.64 -12.18 -1.98
N ALA A 491 14.07 -12.99 -1.02
CA ALA A 491 15.48 -13.33 -0.81
C ALA A 491 16.05 -14.14 -1.98
N ALA A 492 15.36 -15.19 -2.41
CA ALA A 492 15.76 -16.05 -3.52
C ALA A 492 15.92 -15.25 -4.82
N LEU A 493 14.92 -14.45 -5.18
CA LEU A 493 14.96 -13.57 -6.34
C LEU A 493 16.09 -12.53 -6.20
N TYR A 494 16.31 -11.94 -5.01
CA TYR A 494 17.43 -11.03 -4.77
C TYR A 494 18.79 -11.71 -5.04
N PHE A 495 19.01 -12.93 -4.56
CA PHE A 495 20.27 -13.65 -4.75
C PHE A 495 20.48 -14.01 -6.23
N TRP A 496 19.46 -14.52 -6.93
CA TRP A 496 19.53 -14.83 -8.36
C TRP A 496 19.75 -13.59 -9.23
N VAL A 497 18.99 -12.51 -9.02
CA VAL A 497 19.18 -11.21 -9.68
C VAL A 497 20.59 -10.66 -9.44
N SER A 498 21.14 -10.88 -8.23
CA SER A 498 22.49 -10.45 -7.85
C SER A 498 23.60 -11.48 -8.15
N ALA A 499 23.33 -12.56 -8.90
CA ALA A 499 24.32 -13.61 -9.12
C ALA A 499 25.38 -13.28 -10.19
N ARG A 500 25.10 -12.35 -11.12
CA ARG A 500 26.06 -11.94 -12.18
C ARG A 500 27.19 -11.05 -11.64
N ARG A 501 28.43 -11.42 -11.93
CA ARG A 501 29.64 -10.62 -11.77
C ARG A 501 30.30 -10.35 -13.13
N ASP A 502 31.11 -9.31 -13.19
CA ASP A 502 32.08 -9.11 -14.26
C ASP A 502 33.27 -10.06 -14.03
N SER A 503 33.70 -10.77 -15.07
CA SER A 503 34.79 -11.76 -14.94
C SER A 503 36.18 -11.12 -14.92
N ALA A 504 36.34 -9.89 -15.40
CA ALA A 504 37.64 -9.23 -15.47
C ALA A 504 38.01 -8.56 -14.14
N SER A 505 37.04 -7.93 -13.46
CA SER A 505 37.25 -7.25 -12.17
C SER A 505 36.72 -8.01 -10.96
N GLY A 506 35.87 -9.02 -11.15
CA GLY A 506 35.12 -9.68 -10.06
C GLY A 506 34.02 -8.82 -9.43
N GLU A 507 33.89 -7.55 -9.85
CA GLU A 507 32.84 -6.62 -9.42
C GLU A 507 31.46 -7.05 -9.94
N TRP A 508 30.40 -6.37 -9.50
CA TRP A 508 29.04 -6.69 -9.93
C TRP A 508 28.79 -6.16 -11.34
N ALA A 509 28.36 -7.04 -12.26
CA ALA A 509 28.05 -6.65 -13.63
C ALA A 509 26.91 -5.63 -13.64
N GLY A 510 27.18 -4.41 -14.14
CA GLY A 510 26.27 -3.27 -14.09
C GLY A 510 26.65 -2.18 -13.07
N LEU A 511 27.58 -2.45 -12.16
CA LEU A 511 28.15 -1.46 -11.22
C LEU A 511 29.61 -1.08 -11.52
N ALA A 512 30.27 -1.81 -12.42
CA ALA A 512 31.62 -1.50 -12.87
C ALA A 512 31.71 -0.08 -13.44
N LYS A 513 32.76 0.62 -12.99
CA LYS A 513 33.06 2.05 -13.10
C LYS A 513 32.64 2.74 -14.41
N PHE A 514 31.93 3.85 -14.27
CA PHE A 514 31.86 4.95 -15.25
C PHE A 514 32.60 6.22 -14.77
N ALA A 515 33.27 6.16 -13.60
CA ALA A 515 33.91 7.32 -12.97
C ALA A 515 35.11 7.87 -13.76
N ASP A 516 35.82 7.00 -14.47
CA ASP A 516 37.10 7.34 -15.13
C ASP A 516 36.90 8.00 -16.51
N ALA A 517 35.67 7.95 -17.07
CA ALA A 517 35.35 8.47 -18.40
C ALA A 517 35.24 10.01 -18.48
N THR A 518 35.24 10.72 -17.34
CA THR A 518 35.09 12.18 -17.26
C THR A 518 36.38 12.95 -16.94
N VAL A 519 37.53 12.26 -16.82
CA VAL A 519 38.83 12.90 -16.50
C VAL A 519 39.75 13.00 -17.73
N ALA A 520 39.63 12.09 -18.70
CA ALA A 520 40.45 12.04 -19.92
C ALA A 520 40.11 13.11 -20.99
N ALA A 521 39.50 14.23 -20.60
CA ALA A 521 38.98 15.26 -21.51
C ALA A 521 39.36 16.70 -21.11
N SER A 522 40.36 16.89 -20.24
CA SER A 522 40.75 18.22 -19.75
C SER A 522 42.25 18.40 -19.49
N THR A 523 43.10 17.76 -20.30
CA THR A 523 44.56 18.05 -20.35
C THR A 523 45.08 17.89 -21.78
N ASP A 524 44.99 18.96 -22.58
CA ASP A 524 45.93 19.23 -23.68
C ASP A 524 45.76 20.68 -24.18
N THR A 525 46.65 21.58 -23.72
CA THR A 525 46.74 22.97 -24.20
C THR A 525 48.18 23.48 -24.09
N ALA A 526 48.80 23.80 -25.22
CA ALA A 526 50.16 24.32 -25.40
C ALA A 526 51.30 23.35 -25.01
N SER A 527 52.43 23.28 -25.72
CA SER A 527 53.11 24.41 -26.40
C SER A 527 53.94 24.04 -27.65
N THR A 528 54.07 25.02 -28.56
CA THR A 528 55.24 25.36 -29.42
C THR A 528 56.06 24.25 -30.13
N GLY A 529 56.14 24.30 -31.46
CA GLY A 529 57.18 23.61 -32.26
C GLY A 529 57.11 23.94 -33.75
N THR A 530 58.19 24.49 -34.31
CA THR A 530 58.32 25.02 -35.69
C THR A 530 58.49 23.97 -36.81
N ASP A 531 58.13 24.40 -38.03
CA ASP A 531 58.69 24.05 -39.35
C ASP A 531 58.81 22.59 -39.83
N ALA A 532 58.07 22.26 -40.92
CA ALA A 532 58.68 21.79 -42.18
C ALA A 532 57.68 21.73 -43.37
N THR A 533 58.16 22.09 -44.56
CA THR A 533 57.60 21.79 -45.91
C THR A 533 57.78 20.29 -46.25
N THR A 534 57.10 19.59 -47.17
CA THR A 534 56.05 19.86 -48.21
C THR A 534 55.34 18.50 -48.51
N THR A 535 54.48 18.20 -49.52
CA THR A 535 54.13 18.77 -50.85
C THR A 535 52.70 18.31 -51.30
N THR A 536 52.31 18.57 -52.56
CA THR A 536 51.30 17.90 -53.44
C THR A 536 50.31 16.85 -52.85
N ALA A 537 48.98 16.95 -52.94
CA ALA A 537 48.01 17.30 -54.02
C ALA A 537 47.39 16.08 -54.75
N ALA A 538 46.10 16.20 -55.15
CA ALA A 538 45.21 15.18 -55.74
C ALA A 538 44.80 14.02 -54.78
N ALA A 539 43.62 13.37 -54.89
CA ALA A 539 42.35 13.75 -55.54
C ALA A 539 41.12 12.99 -54.97
N THR A 540 40.09 13.75 -54.58
CA THR A 540 38.64 13.55 -54.87
C THR A 540 37.86 12.27 -54.44
N THR A 541 36.67 12.51 -53.85
CA THR A 541 35.46 11.63 -53.79
C THR A 541 35.54 10.24 -53.16
N ALA A 542 34.95 10.10 -51.95
CA ALA A 542 33.89 9.12 -51.64
C ALA A 542 33.28 9.33 -50.23
N ALA A 543 32.56 10.43 -50.00
CA ALA A 543 31.85 10.64 -48.73
C ALA A 543 30.51 9.88 -48.72
N ALA A 544 30.53 8.58 -48.42
CA ALA A 544 29.32 7.75 -48.34
C ALA A 544 29.37 6.69 -47.22
N THR A 545 28.43 6.82 -46.28
CA THR A 545 27.81 5.71 -45.52
C THR A 545 28.73 4.68 -44.88
N THR A 546 29.17 4.94 -43.64
CA THR A 546 29.46 3.84 -42.68
C THR A 546 28.80 4.11 -41.34
N THR A 547 27.51 3.80 -41.25
CA THR A 547 26.76 3.76 -39.98
C THR A 547 27.19 2.52 -39.18
N ALA A 548 28.44 2.51 -38.72
CA ALA A 548 29.05 1.38 -38.07
C ALA A 548 28.36 1.10 -36.72
N THR A 549 27.53 0.06 -36.70
CA THR A 549 26.93 -0.46 -35.48
C THR A 549 28.04 -0.97 -34.57
N ALA A 550 28.33 -0.23 -33.51
CA ALA A 550 29.28 -0.63 -32.47
C ALA A 550 28.71 -1.80 -31.65
N ALA A 551 28.77 -3.00 -32.24
CA ALA A 551 28.36 -4.25 -31.62
C ALA A 551 29.19 -4.47 -30.35
N THR A 552 28.59 -4.20 -29.19
CA THR A 552 29.26 -4.32 -27.90
C THR A 552 29.74 -5.74 -27.72
N GLN A 553 31.06 -5.96 -27.59
CA GLN A 553 31.58 -7.28 -27.29
C GLN A 553 30.91 -7.83 -26.02
N PRO A 554 30.58 -9.14 -25.98
CA PRO A 554 29.98 -9.73 -24.79
C PRO A 554 30.97 -9.62 -23.63
N ARG A 555 30.66 -8.77 -22.64
CA ARG A 555 31.43 -8.70 -21.38
C ARG A 555 31.52 -10.11 -20.80
N ASN A 556 32.75 -10.60 -20.62
CA ASN A 556 32.99 -11.81 -19.85
C ASN A 556 32.36 -11.58 -18.46
N THR A 557 31.36 -12.39 -18.15
CA THR A 557 30.60 -12.33 -16.90
C THR A 557 30.59 -13.71 -16.26
N ALA A 558 30.54 -13.78 -14.94
CA ALA A 558 30.62 -15.02 -14.19
C ALA A 558 29.49 -15.11 -13.16
N LEU A 559 28.92 -16.31 -13.00
CA LEU A 559 27.94 -16.58 -11.95
C LEU A 559 28.58 -16.80 -10.58
N SER A 560 28.10 -16.06 -9.58
CA SER A 560 28.47 -16.25 -8.17
C SER A 560 27.79 -17.51 -7.62
N ALA A 561 28.55 -18.61 -7.57
CA ALA A 561 28.01 -19.95 -7.29
C ALA A 561 27.10 -20.02 -6.05
N TRP A 562 27.56 -19.49 -4.91
CA TRP A 562 26.79 -19.52 -3.66
C TRP A 562 25.45 -18.76 -3.76
N ARG A 563 25.34 -17.72 -4.61
CA ARG A 563 24.08 -16.97 -4.80
C ARG A 563 23.07 -17.74 -5.63
N VAL A 564 23.53 -18.53 -6.61
CA VAL A 564 22.65 -19.42 -7.38
C VAL A 564 22.14 -20.54 -6.47
N VAL A 565 23.04 -21.21 -5.73
CA VAL A 565 22.70 -22.29 -4.80
C VAL A 565 21.77 -21.79 -3.68
N LEU A 566 22.12 -20.71 -2.98
CA LEU A 566 21.31 -20.16 -1.89
C LEU A 566 19.94 -19.68 -2.39
N GLY A 567 19.87 -19.06 -3.59
CA GLY A 567 18.59 -18.70 -4.19
C GLY A 567 17.72 -19.92 -4.49
N SER A 568 18.31 -21.02 -4.97
CA SER A 568 17.58 -22.28 -5.20
C SER A 568 17.13 -22.95 -3.90
N VAL A 569 17.95 -22.95 -2.86
CA VAL A 569 17.60 -23.42 -1.50
C VAL A 569 16.39 -22.63 -0.98
N LEU A 570 16.47 -21.30 -0.95
CA LEU A 570 15.43 -20.42 -0.43
C LEU A 570 14.13 -20.49 -1.25
N MET A 571 14.20 -20.63 -2.57
CA MET A 571 13.01 -20.82 -3.41
C MET A 571 12.35 -22.19 -3.17
N THR A 572 13.15 -23.24 -2.92
CA THR A 572 12.63 -24.59 -2.64
C THR A 572 12.00 -24.67 -1.25
N MET A 573 12.50 -23.90 -0.29
CA MET A 573 11.92 -23.77 1.06
C MET A 573 10.45 -23.33 1.04
N ASN A 574 9.97 -22.64 0.00
CA ASN A 574 8.54 -22.33 -0.15
C ASN A 574 7.63 -23.57 -0.10
N VAL A 575 8.09 -24.73 -0.59
CA VAL A 575 7.34 -26.01 -0.52
C VAL A 575 7.05 -26.40 0.93
N GLY A 576 7.93 -26.01 1.87
CA GLY A 576 7.76 -26.26 3.29
C GLY A 576 7.00 -25.17 4.05
N SER A 577 6.53 -24.11 3.38
CA SER A 577 5.88 -22.95 4.01
C SER A 577 4.53 -22.66 3.36
N ARG A 578 4.53 -22.19 2.12
CA ARG A 578 3.34 -21.95 1.29
C ARG A 578 3.65 -22.35 -0.17
N PRO A 579 3.31 -23.59 -0.60
CA PRO A 579 3.75 -24.17 -1.87
C PRO A 579 3.44 -23.35 -3.12
N GLN A 580 2.39 -22.52 -3.09
CA GLN A 580 2.03 -21.55 -4.14
C GLN A 580 3.24 -20.75 -4.64
N PHE A 581 4.07 -20.23 -3.72
CA PHE A 581 5.24 -19.43 -4.06
C PHE A 581 6.34 -20.20 -4.80
N ALA A 582 6.36 -21.53 -4.74
CA ALA A 582 7.32 -22.34 -5.51
C ALA A 582 7.15 -22.16 -7.03
N ILE A 583 5.99 -21.64 -7.50
CA ILE A 583 5.79 -21.25 -8.91
C ILE A 583 6.85 -20.24 -9.38
N ALA A 584 7.34 -19.36 -8.49
CA ALA A 584 8.36 -18.36 -8.80
C ALA A 584 9.74 -18.98 -9.13
N PHE A 585 9.95 -20.27 -8.90
CA PHE A 585 11.15 -20.99 -9.37
C PHE A 585 11.28 -20.91 -10.90
N LEU A 586 10.16 -20.86 -11.63
CA LEU A 586 10.14 -20.69 -13.09
C LEU A 586 10.77 -19.37 -13.55
N LEU A 587 10.83 -18.33 -12.70
CA LEU A 587 11.49 -17.06 -13.00
C LEU A 587 13.01 -17.20 -13.15
N ALA A 588 13.63 -18.30 -12.67
CA ALA A 588 15.03 -18.60 -12.93
C ALA A 588 15.34 -18.64 -14.45
N VAL A 589 14.40 -19.13 -15.27
CA VAL A 589 14.60 -19.28 -16.73
C VAL A 589 14.84 -17.93 -17.44
N PRO A 590 13.98 -16.89 -17.29
CA PRO A 590 14.28 -15.57 -17.85
C PRO A 590 15.42 -14.84 -17.10
N ILE A 591 15.57 -15.01 -15.78
CA ILE A 591 16.66 -14.35 -15.02
C ILE A 591 18.05 -14.81 -15.49
N PHE A 592 18.21 -16.09 -15.82
CA PHE A 592 19.46 -16.68 -16.30
C PHE A 592 19.48 -16.97 -17.82
N TRP A 593 18.59 -16.35 -18.60
CA TRP A 593 18.43 -16.70 -20.02
C TRP A 593 19.73 -16.60 -20.83
N ASP A 594 20.55 -15.57 -20.58
CA ASP A 594 21.85 -15.42 -21.24
C ASP A 594 22.82 -16.56 -20.86
N GLU A 595 22.82 -17.03 -19.61
CA GLU A 595 23.65 -18.14 -19.13
C GLU A 595 23.13 -19.53 -19.53
N ILE A 596 21.85 -19.64 -19.85
CA ILE A 596 21.24 -20.86 -20.41
C ILE A 596 21.56 -20.95 -21.91
N ARG A 597 21.36 -19.86 -22.67
CA ARG A 597 21.38 -19.87 -24.14
C ARG A 597 22.64 -19.30 -24.80
N HIS A 598 23.20 -18.22 -24.26
CA HIS A 598 24.25 -17.44 -24.95
C HIS A 598 25.65 -17.74 -24.42
N THR A 599 25.91 -17.60 -23.12
CA THR A 599 27.21 -17.93 -22.50
C THR A 599 27.32 -19.39 -22.03
N ARG A 600 26.18 -20.10 -21.99
CA ARG A 600 26.04 -21.53 -21.61
C ARG A 600 26.64 -21.91 -20.23
N GLN A 601 26.83 -20.95 -19.33
CA GLN A 601 27.46 -21.14 -18.01
C GLN A 601 26.69 -22.07 -17.06
N LEU A 602 25.44 -22.42 -17.35
CA LEU A 602 24.70 -23.42 -16.56
C LEU A 602 24.75 -24.83 -17.18
N PHE A 603 25.05 -24.97 -18.48
CA PHE A 603 24.94 -26.24 -19.22
C PHE A 603 26.15 -26.55 -20.12
N SER A 604 27.31 -25.97 -19.81
CA SER A 604 28.61 -26.30 -20.43
C SER A 604 29.28 -27.49 -19.74
N ARG A 605 30.09 -28.26 -20.50
CA ARG A 605 30.98 -29.32 -19.96
C ARG A 605 31.93 -28.81 -18.87
N SER A 606 32.26 -27.51 -18.87
CA SER A 606 33.09 -26.87 -17.85
C SER A 606 32.33 -26.34 -16.63
N SER A 607 30.99 -26.21 -16.69
CA SER A 607 30.21 -25.41 -15.73
C SER A 607 28.99 -26.12 -15.13
N TRP A 608 28.61 -27.29 -15.63
CA TRP A 608 27.52 -28.13 -15.11
C TRP A 608 27.55 -28.36 -13.58
N ARG A 609 28.75 -28.33 -12.97
CA ARG A 609 28.96 -28.40 -11.52
C ARG A 609 28.13 -27.37 -10.73
N LEU A 610 27.91 -26.18 -11.29
CA LEU A 610 27.07 -25.15 -10.66
C LEU A 610 25.59 -25.54 -10.64
N THR A 611 25.09 -26.05 -11.76
CA THR A 611 23.70 -26.52 -11.88
C THR A 611 23.47 -27.77 -11.01
N LEU A 612 24.44 -28.68 -10.93
CA LEU A 612 24.39 -29.79 -9.96
C LEU A 612 24.36 -29.26 -8.52
N ALA A 613 25.23 -28.32 -8.14
CA ALA A 613 25.24 -27.78 -6.78
C ALA A 613 23.92 -27.07 -6.42
N ALA A 614 23.30 -26.38 -7.38
CA ALA A 614 21.99 -25.74 -7.18
C ALA A 614 20.85 -26.78 -7.05
N ALA A 615 20.89 -27.86 -7.84
CA ALA A 615 19.94 -28.96 -7.76
C ALA A 615 20.09 -29.77 -6.46
N LEU A 616 21.33 -30.07 -6.04
CA LEU A 616 21.60 -30.72 -4.75
C LEU A 616 21.16 -29.84 -3.58
N GLY A 617 21.40 -28.53 -3.63
CA GLY A 617 20.90 -27.59 -2.63
C GLY A 617 19.37 -27.59 -2.52
N ALA A 618 18.66 -27.63 -3.65
CA ALA A 618 17.21 -27.80 -3.66
C ALA A 618 16.78 -29.17 -3.09
N LEU A 619 17.43 -30.28 -3.48
CA LEU A 619 17.10 -31.62 -3.01
C LEU A 619 17.33 -31.81 -1.49
N ILE A 620 18.36 -31.17 -0.91
CA ILE A 620 18.61 -31.16 0.54
C ILE A 620 17.43 -30.55 1.32
N VAL A 621 16.68 -29.61 0.71
CA VAL A 621 15.44 -29.05 1.30
C VAL A 621 14.23 -29.92 0.96
N LEU A 622 14.10 -30.34 -0.30
CA LEU A 622 12.90 -30.99 -0.81
C LEU A 622 12.71 -32.41 -0.26
N VAL A 623 13.78 -33.22 -0.17
CA VAL A 623 13.66 -34.62 0.27
C VAL A 623 13.16 -34.74 1.71
N PRO A 624 13.66 -33.98 2.70
CA PRO A 624 13.08 -33.97 4.05
C PRO A 624 11.62 -33.52 4.09
N LEU A 625 11.22 -32.51 3.30
CA LEU A 625 9.83 -32.03 3.26
C LEU A 625 8.86 -33.07 2.68
N LEU A 626 9.25 -33.74 1.60
CA LEU A 626 8.47 -34.85 1.04
C LEU A 626 8.40 -36.04 2.01
N GLY A 627 9.50 -36.34 2.73
CA GLY A 627 9.52 -37.34 3.79
C GLY A 627 8.58 -37.00 4.96
N TYR A 628 8.53 -35.73 5.37
CA TYR A 628 7.61 -35.24 6.40
C TYR A 628 6.14 -35.33 5.97
N ASN A 629 5.82 -35.08 4.70
CA ASN A 629 4.49 -35.33 4.14
C ASN A 629 4.13 -36.83 4.22
N ALA A 630 5.02 -37.71 3.78
CA ALA A 630 4.79 -39.16 3.87
C ALA A 630 4.65 -39.66 5.32
N ALA A 631 5.35 -39.05 6.27
CA ALA A 631 5.26 -39.35 7.70
C ALA A 631 3.98 -38.82 8.38
N ARG A 632 3.19 -37.95 7.72
CA ARG A 632 1.86 -37.50 8.19
C ARG A 632 0.73 -38.23 7.48
N PHE A 633 0.80 -38.32 6.15
CA PHE A 633 -0.33 -38.69 5.29
C PHE A 633 -0.06 -39.90 4.38
N GLY A 634 1.09 -40.58 4.55
CA GLY A 634 1.46 -41.76 3.75
C GLY A 634 1.89 -41.47 2.31
N SER A 635 1.84 -40.22 1.86
CA SER A 635 2.19 -39.80 0.50
C SER A 635 3.17 -38.62 0.50
N LEU A 636 4.15 -38.64 -0.41
CA LEU A 636 5.16 -37.58 -0.56
C LEU A 636 4.54 -36.23 -0.99
N LEU A 637 3.48 -36.28 -1.81
CA LEU A 637 2.87 -35.12 -2.46
C LEU A 637 1.53 -34.69 -1.82
N ASP A 638 1.14 -35.36 -0.73
CA ASP A 638 -0.01 -34.95 0.06
C ASP A 638 0.42 -33.93 1.13
N PHE A 639 -0.27 -32.79 1.16
CA PHE A 639 -0.02 -31.72 2.12
C PHE A 639 -1.09 -31.63 3.23
N GLY A 640 -2.13 -32.46 3.16
CA GLY A 640 -3.20 -32.55 4.16
C GLY A 640 -4.34 -31.52 3.99
N SER A 641 -4.42 -30.84 2.85
CA SER A 641 -5.52 -29.89 2.55
C SER A 641 -6.89 -30.55 2.63
N ASP A 642 -6.98 -31.79 2.16
CA ASP A 642 -8.24 -32.51 1.95
C ASP A 642 -8.79 -33.06 3.28
N TYR A 643 -7.95 -33.10 4.32
CA TYR A 643 -8.29 -33.54 5.68
C TYR A 643 -8.69 -32.38 6.62
N ASN A 644 -8.72 -31.15 6.11
CA ASN A 644 -8.86 -29.94 6.94
C ASN A 644 -10.29 -29.73 7.48
N LEU A 645 -10.45 -29.62 8.80
CA LEU A 645 -11.73 -29.39 9.48
C LEU A 645 -12.18 -27.92 9.39
N THR A 646 -12.69 -27.52 8.22
CA THR A 646 -13.09 -26.14 7.90
C THR A 646 -14.60 -26.00 7.65
N ALA A 647 -15.05 -24.85 7.10
CA ALA A 647 -16.45 -24.50 6.83
C ALA A 647 -17.17 -25.44 5.83
N PHE A 648 -16.41 -26.23 5.08
CA PHE A 648 -16.89 -27.09 4.00
C PHE A 648 -16.00 -28.34 3.90
N ASP A 649 -16.57 -29.42 3.37
CA ASP A 649 -15.84 -30.68 3.13
C ASP A 649 -14.90 -30.52 1.93
N MET A 650 -13.59 -30.46 2.22
CA MET A 650 -12.56 -30.30 1.20
C MET A 650 -12.47 -31.47 0.21
N THR A 651 -12.92 -32.67 0.59
CA THR A 651 -12.87 -33.86 -0.28
C THR A 651 -13.89 -33.79 -1.41
N SER A 652 -15.01 -33.10 -1.18
CA SER A 652 -16.15 -33.01 -2.08
C SER A 652 -16.33 -31.63 -2.74
N GLN A 653 -15.73 -30.56 -2.18
CA GLN A 653 -15.83 -29.21 -2.72
C GLN A 653 -15.32 -29.11 -4.18
N ARG A 654 -16.09 -28.41 -5.03
CA ARG A 654 -15.71 -28.09 -6.42
C ARG A 654 -15.99 -26.61 -6.71
N PRO A 655 -15.01 -25.83 -7.21
CA PRO A 655 -15.21 -24.41 -7.53
C PRO A 655 -16.21 -24.20 -8.67
N SER A 656 -17.10 -23.22 -8.52
CA SER A 656 -18.04 -22.83 -9.57
C SER A 656 -17.31 -22.20 -10.76
N LYS A 657 -17.16 -22.97 -11.83
CA LYS A 657 -16.57 -22.52 -13.11
C LYS A 657 -17.29 -21.29 -13.70
N PHE A 658 -18.57 -21.13 -13.39
CA PHE A 658 -19.38 -19.99 -13.82
C PHE A 658 -19.00 -18.71 -13.06
N LEU A 659 -18.84 -18.79 -11.73
CA LEU A 659 -18.50 -17.63 -10.89
C LEU A 659 -17.01 -17.25 -10.98
N MET A 660 -16.13 -18.17 -11.38
CA MET A 660 -14.69 -17.95 -11.50
C MET A 660 -14.33 -16.66 -12.24
N ALA A 661 -14.97 -16.36 -13.37
CA ALA A 661 -14.69 -15.13 -14.13
C ALA A 661 -15.03 -13.85 -13.35
N ALA A 662 -16.13 -13.86 -12.58
CA ALA A 662 -16.53 -12.75 -11.73
C ALA A 662 -15.61 -12.60 -10.50
N ALA A 663 -15.23 -13.72 -9.87
CA ALA A 663 -14.30 -13.72 -8.74
C ALA A 663 -12.91 -13.18 -9.13
N LEU A 664 -12.38 -13.60 -10.29
CA LEU A 664 -11.13 -13.06 -10.85
C LEU A 664 -11.25 -11.56 -11.20
N PHE A 665 -12.40 -11.12 -11.71
CA PHE A 665 -12.65 -9.70 -11.94
C PHE A 665 -12.66 -8.90 -10.64
N VAL A 666 -13.30 -9.42 -9.57
CA VAL A 666 -13.35 -8.76 -8.26
C VAL A 666 -11.95 -8.61 -7.66
N GLN A 667 -11.15 -9.70 -7.59
CA GLN A 667 -9.79 -9.68 -7.02
C GLN A 667 -8.83 -8.70 -7.74
N LEU A 668 -9.13 -8.37 -9.02
CA LEU A 668 -8.34 -7.46 -9.83
C LEU A 668 -8.88 -6.02 -9.85
N PHE A 669 -10.17 -5.85 -10.18
CA PHE A 669 -10.77 -4.60 -10.64
C PHE A 669 -11.88 -4.02 -9.75
N GLN A 670 -12.27 -4.68 -8.64
CA GLN A 670 -13.32 -4.12 -7.77
C GLN A 670 -12.95 -2.71 -7.28
N PRO A 671 -13.81 -1.69 -7.48
CA PRO A 671 -13.56 -0.34 -7.01
C PRO A 671 -13.65 -0.27 -5.48
N ILE A 672 -12.90 0.65 -4.87
CA ILE A 672 -12.93 0.90 -3.42
C ILE A 672 -14.24 1.61 -3.03
N ALA A 673 -14.85 1.23 -1.91
CA ALA A 673 -15.94 1.97 -1.29
C ALA A 673 -15.36 3.17 -0.52
N ILE A 674 -15.72 4.39 -0.94
CA ILE A 674 -15.20 5.65 -0.39
C ILE A 674 -16.33 6.44 0.29
N SER A 675 -16.06 6.97 1.47
CA SER A 675 -16.94 7.84 2.25
C SER A 675 -16.34 9.25 2.38
N PRO A 676 -17.15 10.32 2.42
CA PRO A 676 -16.67 11.66 2.78
C PRO A 676 -16.36 11.80 4.29
N ARG A 677 -16.86 10.90 5.14
CA ARG A 677 -16.62 10.85 6.60
C ARG A 677 -15.55 9.80 6.94
N PHE A 678 -14.83 10.01 8.05
CA PHE A 678 -13.85 9.04 8.57
C PHE A 678 -14.55 7.68 8.79
N PRO A 679 -13.94 6.53 8.43
CA PRO A 679 -12.55 6.31 8.04
C PRO A 679 -12.21 6.50 6.55
N PHE A 680 -13.11 7.13 5.78
CA PHE A 680 -12.98 7.45 4.34
C PHE A 680 -12.92 6.25 3.38
N VAL A 681 -12.50 5.08 3.84
CA VAL A 681 -12.51 3.81 3.11
C VAL A 681 -13.34 2.80 3.89
N GLN A 682 -14.21 2.07 3.20
CA GLN A 682 -15.09 1.03 3.77
C GLN A 682 -14.83 -0.31 3.08
N THR A 683 -15.30 -1.41 3.66
CA THR A 683 -15.31 -2.69 2.92
C THR A 683 -16.34 -2.65 1.79
N THR A 684 -15.97 -3.24 0.66
CA THR A 684 -16.79 -3.37 -0.54
C THR A 684 -17.60 -4.65 -0.49
N ASP A 685 -18.92 -4.57 -0.70
CA ASP A 685 -19.78 -5.76 -0.77
C ASP A 685 -19.36 -6.71 -1.91
N ASN A 686 -19.42 -8.00 -1.61
CA ASN A 686 -18.98 -9.11 -2.44
C ASN A 686 -20.13 -10.12 -2.58
N ALA A 687 -21.25 -9.68 -3.17
CA ALA A 687 -22.48 -10.46 -3.40
C ALA A 687 -22.33 -11.65 -4.39
N LEU A 688 -21.14 -12.23 -4.53
CA LEU A 688 -20.90 -13.49 -5.23
C LEU A 688 -21.18 -14.67 -4.26
N PRO A 689 -22.00 -15.67 -4.64
CA PRO A 689 -22.31 -16.81 -3.80
C PRO A 689 -21.17 -17.85 -3.81
N LEU A 690 -20.06 -17.47 -3.18
CA LEU A 690 -18.82 -18.25 -2.98
C LEU A 690 -18.10 -17.72 -1.71
N PRO A 691 -17.07 -18.41 -1.18
CA PRO A 691 -16.33 -17.93 -0.02
C PRO A 691 -15.66 -16.56 -0.27
N CYS A 692 -16.17 -15.51 0.37
CA CYS A 692 -15.68 -14.13 0.22
C CYS A 692 -15.24 -13.60 1.58
N GLU A 693 -13.99 -13.12 1.68
CA GLU A 693 -13.60 -12.26 2.82
C GLU A 693 -13.99 -10.80 2.56
N PRO A 694 -14.21 -9.98 3.60
CA PRO A 694 -14.43 -8.54 3.47
C PRO A 694 -13.25 -7.86 2.75
N SER A 695 -13.52 -7.31 1.57
CA SER A 695 -12.53 -6.70 0.68
C SER A 695 -12.52 -5.17 0.83
N LEU A 696 -11.41 -4.52 0.49
CA LEU A 696 -11.34 -3.06 0.30
C LEU A 696 -11.40 -2.67 -1.20
N GLY A 697 -11.60 -3.64 -2.09
CA GLY A 697 -11.45 -3.53 -3.55
C GLY A 697 -10.34 -4.42 -4.10
N GLY A 698 -10.22 -4.45 -5.43
CA GLY A 698 -9.23 -5.25 -6.16
C GLY A 698 -7.82 -4.67 -6.12
N ILE A 699 -6.79 -5.48 -6.45
CA ILE A 699 -5.38 -5.04 -6.39
C ILE A 699 -5.09 -3.79 -7.24
N PHE A 700 -5.78 -3.60 -8.38
CA PHE A 700 -5.62 -2.41 -9.22
C PHE A 700 -6.23 -1.14 -8.62
N ALA A 701 -7.21 -1.27 -7.73
CA ALA A 701 -7.81 -0.14 -7.01
C ALA A 701 -6.99 0.19 -5.74
N ILE A 702 -6.67 -0.83 -4.92
CA ILE A 702 -5.90 -0.66 -3.68
C ILE A 702 -4.46 -0.21 -3.97
N VAL A 703 -3.82 -0.70 -5.04
CA VAL A 703 -2.42 -0.39 -5.38
C VAL A 703 -2.29 0.05 -6.85
N PRO A 704 -2.72 1.28 -7.20
CA PRO A 704 -2.87 1.72 -8.60
C PRO A 704 -1.62 1.65 -9.48
N PHE A 705 -0.42 1.64 -8.90
CA PHE A 705 0.82 1.41 -9.66
C PHE A 705 0.79 0.07 -10.42
N THR A 706 0.12 -0.95 -9.88
CA THR A 706 0.04 -2.29 -10.50
C THR A 706 -0.69 -2.28 -11.85
N VAL A 707 -1.56 -1.30 -12.11
CA VAL A 707 -2.27 -1.10 -13.40
C VAL A 707 -1.30 -0.97 -14.57
N LEU A 708 -0.10 -0.43 -14.33
CA LEU A 708 0.95 -0.27 -15.35
C LEU A 708 1.37 -1.60 -15.97
N ALA A 709 1.19 -2.73 -15.26
CA ALA A 709 1.49 -4.05 -15.80
C ALA A 709 0.64 -4.38 -17.04
N LEU A 710 -0.60 -3.86 -17.14
CA LEU A 710 -1.46 -4.01 -18.32
C LEU A 710 -0.86 -3.34 -19.57
N GLY A 711 -0.01 -2.33 -19.39
CA GLY A 711 0.71 -1.64 -20.47
C GLY A 711 1.85 -2.44 -21.13
N PHE A 712 2.15 -3.67 -20.66
CA PHE A 712 3.31 -4.44 -21.14
C PHE A 712 3.35 -4.60 -22.66
N TRP A 713 2.22 -4.91 -23.30
CA TRP A 713 2.17 -5.13 -24.75
C TRP A 713 2.46 -3.87 -25.55
N MET A 714 2.08 -2.69 -25.06
CA MET A 714 2.43 -1.40 -25.68
C MET A 714 3.95 -1.16 -25.62
N MET A 715 4.57 -1.48 -24.47
CA MET A 715 6.01 -1.33 -24.25
C MET A 715 6.85 -2.51 -24.77
N ARG A 716 6.28 -3.40 -25.59
CA ARG A 716 6.93 -4.63 -26.09
C ARG A 716 8.25 -4.41 -26.84
N ARG A 717 8.51 -3.23 -27.40
CA ARG A 717 9.77 -2.90 -28.07
C ARG A 717 10.86 -2.59 -27.05
N GLN A 718 10.54 -1.76 -26.06
CA GLN A 718 11.41 -1.33 -24.97
C GLN A 718 11.75 -2.50 -24.03
N LEU A 719 10.74 -3.29 -23.64
CA LEU A 719 10.91 -4.50 -22.83
C LEU A 719 11.79 -5.56 -23.53
N LYS A 720 11.78 -5.61 -24.88
CA LYS A 720 12.69 -6.48 -25.65
C LYS A 720 14.11 -5.92 -25.73
N ALA A 721 14.29 -4.60 -25.86
CA ALA A 721 15.61 -3.98 -25.82
C ALA A 721 16.35 -4.27 -24.49
N HIS A 722 15.64 -4.15 -23.37
CA HIS A 722 16.14 -4.50 -22.02
C HIS A 722 16.13 -6.01 -21.71
N ARG A 723 15.80 -6.87 -22.68
CA ARG A 723 15.66 -8.34 -22.56
C ARG A 723 14.63 -8.85 -21.52
N VAL A 724 13.93 -7.97 -20.81
CA VAL A 724 12.93 -8.32 -19.78
C VAL A 724 11.57 -8.77 -20.33
N TRP A 725 11.29 -8.68 -21.64
CA TRP A 725 9.99 -9.07 -22.21
C TRP A 725 9.51 -10.46 -21.76
N GLY A 726 10.38 -11.48 -21.81
CA GLY A 726 10.04 -12.83 -21.36
C GLY A 726 9.79 -12.93 -19.85
N LEU A 727 10.50 -12.13 -19.05
CA LEU A 727 10.31 -12.01 -17.61
C LEU A 727 8.95 -11.36 -17.29
N THR A 728 8.61 -10.25 -17.94
CA THR A 728 7.34 -9.53 -17.74
C THR A 728 6.14 -10.39 -18.12
N VAL A 729 6.20 -11.09 -19.26
CA VAL A 729 5.13 -12.01 -19.70
C VAL A 729 5.02 -13.21 -18.74
N LEU A 730 6.15 -13.78 -18.29
CA LEU A 730 6.10 -14.90 -17.35
C LEU A 730 5.52 -14.47 -16.00
N CYS A 731 5.95 -13.34 -15.43
CA CYS A 731 5.37 -12.83 -14.18
C CYS A 731 3.84 -12.68 -14.28
N LEU A 732 3.31 -12.11 -15.37
CA LEU A 732 1.86 -11.98 -15.57
C LEU A 732 1.16 -13.34 -15.72
N ALA A 733 1.76 -14.30 -16.43
CA ALA A 733 1.21 -15.64 -16.57
C ALA A 733 1.19 -16.41 -15.23
N LEU A 734 2.27 -16.33 -14.46
CA LEU A 734 2.34 -16.98 -13.14
C LEU A 734 1.40 -16.31 -12.14
N ALA A 735 1.22 -14.99 -12.19
CA ALA A 735 0.25 -14.27 -11.38
C ALA A 735 -1.18 -14.75 -11.66
N ALA A 736 -1.54 -14.93 -12.93
CA ALA A 736 -2.86 -15.45 -13.32
C ALA A 736 -3.07 -16.91 -12.88
N VAL A 737 -2.03 -17.75 -12.91
CA VAL A 737 -2.11 -19.14 -12.42
C VAL A 737 -2.28 -19.20 -10.90
N ALA A 738 -1.51 -18.42 -10.14
CA ALA A 738 -1.64 -18.35 -8.67
C ALA A 738 -3.02 -17.81 -8.27
N LEU A 739 -3.41 -16.64 -8.80
CA LEU A 739 -4.73 -16.05 -8.56
C LEU A 739 -5.87 -17.01 -8.91
N TRP A 740 -5.79 -17.75 -10.03
CA TRP A 740 -6.80 -18.75 -10.37
C TRP A 740 -6.85 -19.90 -9.35
N PHE A 741 -5.70 -20.44 -8.95
CA PHE A 741 -5.59 -21.52 -7.96
C PHE A 741 -6.15 -21.10 -6.59
N ASP A 742 -5.73 -19.95 -6.08
CA ASP A 742 -6.20 -19.44 -4.79
C ASP A 742 -7.71 -19.14 -4.83
N THR A 743 -8.21 -18.54 -5.91
CA THR A 743 -9.66 -18.31 -6.11
C THR A 743 -10.45 -19.62 -6.23
N SER A 744 -9.82 -20.69 -6.73
CA SER A 744 -10.46 -22.01 -6.91
C SER A 744 -10.61 -22.85 -5.63
N ILE A 745 -9.90 -22.48 -4.57
CA ILE A 745 -9.93 -23.17 -3.27
C ILE A 745 -10.56 -22.25 -2.21
N GLY A 746 -10.02 -21.04 -2.06
CA GLY A 746 -10.40 -20.11 -0.99
C GLY A 746 -11.24 -18.90 -1.41
N GLY A 747 -11.70 -18.86 -2.66
CA GLY A 747 -12.60 -17.82 -3.18
C GLY A 747 -11.99 -16.41 -3.27
N VAL A 748 -12.79 -15.37 -3.04
CA VAL A 748 -12.35 -13.97 -3.12
C VAL A 748 -11.77 -13.54 -1.79
N ASN A 749 -10.48 -13.19 -1.76
CA ASN A 749 -9.77 -13.08 -0.48
C ASN A 749 -8.52 -12.18 -0.54
N ASN A 750 -8.62 -10.99 0.05
CA ASN A 750 -7.55 -9.98 0.04
C ASN A 750 -6.27 -10.38 0.79
N ARG A 751 -6.30 -11.45 1.59
CA ARG A 751 -5.08 -12.01 2.21
C ARG A 751 -4.18 -12.65 1.15
N TYR A 752 -4.76 -13.40 0.20
CA TYR A 752 -4.02 -14.12 -0.84
C TYR A 752 -3.39 -13.24 -1.93
N TYR A 753 -3.53 -11.91 -1.86
CA TYR A 753 -2.79 -11.00 -2.73
C TYR A 753 -1.27 -11.19 -2.59
N GLY A 754 -0.78 -11.69 -1.45
CA GLY A 754 0.62 -12.07 -1.27
C GLY A 754 1.13 -13.11 -2.28
N ASP A 755 0.30 -14.07 -2.71
CA ASP A 755 0.71 -15.16 -3.61
C ASP A 755 1.03 -14.69 -5.04
N TYR A 756 0.43 -13.59 -5.49
CA TYR A 756 0.50 -13.15 -6.89
C TYR A 756 0.84 -11.67 -7.12
N ALA A 757 0.62 -10.78 -6.15
CA ALA A 757 0.75 -9.34 -6.39
C ALA A 757 2.21 -8.88 -6.61
N TYR A 758 3.22 -9.56 -6.05
CA TYR A 758 4.63 -9.26 -6.34
C TYR A 758 4.98 -9.51 -7.81
N LEU A 759 4.35 -10.50 -8.45
CA LEU A 759 4.55 -10.79 -9.87
C LEU A 759 3.96 -9.67 -10.74
N ILE A 760 2.75 -9.19 -10.40
CA ILE A 760 2.13 -8.03 -11.06
C ILE A 760 2.97 -6.76 -10.80
N ALA A 761 3.46 -6.55 -9.58
CA ALA A 761 4.32 -5.43 -9.22
C ALA A 761 5.65 -5.45 -9.99
N LEU A 762 6.32 -6.60 -10.11
CA LEU A 762 7.54 -6.75 -10.91
C LEU A 762 7.27 -6.46 -12.40
N ALA A 763 6.13 -6.88 -12.94
CA ALA A 763 5.73 -6.53 -14.30
C ALA A 763 5.46 -5.02 -14.46
N ALA A 764 4.74 -4.40 -13.51
CA ALA A 764 4.50 -2.96 -13.48
C ALA A 764 5.79 -2.15 -13.38
N ILE A 765 6.77 -2.60 -12.57
CA ILE A 765 8.10 -1.99 -12.45
C ILE A 765 8.84 -2.01 -13.80
N CYS A 766 8.80 -3.14 -14.52
CA CYS A 766 9.37 -3.21 -15.88
C CYS A 766 8.71 -2.23 -16.86
N VAL A 767 7.38 -2.09 -16.82
CA VAL A 767 6.66 -1.15 -17.70
C VAL A 767 6.97 0.30 -17.31
N ALA A 768 6.89 0.65 -16.03
CA ALA A 768 7.17 1.99 -15.53
C ALA A 768 8.59 2.46 -15.90
N ALA A 769 9.59 1.59 -15.77
CA ALA A 769 10.96 1.90 -16.13
C ALA A 769 11.12 2.16 -17.65
N CYS A 770 10.53 1.31 -18.50
CA CYS A 770 10.48 1.54 -19.94
C CYS A 770 9.74 2.82 -20.34
N VAL A 771 8.74 3.25 -19.56
CA VAL A 771 8.01 4.51 -19.81
C VAL A 771 8.85 5.73 -19.41
N GLU A 772 9.57 5.71 -18.28
CA GLU A 772 10.45 6.83 -17.89
C GLU A 772 11.47 7.15 -18.99
N GLU A 773 12.14 6.12 -19.52
CA GLU A 773 13.15 6.27 -20.58
C GLU A 773 12.54 6.67 -21.93
N ALA A 774 11.35 6.17 -22.26
CA ALA A 774 10.65 6.50 -23.51
C ALA A 774 10.05 7.92 -23.55
N LEU A 775 9.86 8.58 -22.39
CA LEU A 775 9.36 9.96 -22.30
C LEU A 775 10.48 11.02 -22.24
N ARG A 776 11.74 10.61 -22.22
CA ARG A 776 12.90 11.50 -22.36
C ARG A 776 13.04 11.99 -23.82
N PRO A 777 13.65 13.17 -24.06
CA PRO A 777 13.89 13.67 -25.41
C PRO A 777 14.72 12.69 -26.26
N ASP A 778 14.43 12.64 -27.55
CA ASP A 778 15.24 11.86 -28.50
C ASP A 778 16.70 12.35 -28.55
N GLY A 779 17.62 11.41 -28.74
CA GLY A 779 19.05 11.63 -28.53
C GLY A 779 19.51 11.73 -27.06
N ARG A 780 18.59 11.81 -26.08
CA ARG A 780 18.89 11.91 -24.64
C ARG A 780 18.17 10.86 -23.78
N ARG A 781 17.83 9.70 -24.37
CA ARG A 781 17.12 8.62 -23.65
C ARG A 781 17.94 7.99 -22.52
N ASP A 782 19.26 7.92 -22.66
CA ASP A 782 20.17 7.38 -21.63
C ASP A 782 20.57 8.43 -20.56
N ASP A 783 20.20 9.70 -20.76
CA ASP A 783 20.54 10.82 -19.91
C ASP A 783 19.45 11.10 -18.86
N VAL A 784 19.71 10.65 -17.64
CA VAL A 784 18.80 10.82 -16.49
C VAL A 784 18.58 12.29 -16.13
N THR A 785 19.45 13.22 -16.53
CA THR A 785 19.24 14.66 -16.28
C THR A 785 18.12 15.24 -17.16
N ALA A 786 17.80 14.57 -18.27
CA ALA A 786 16.68 14.91 -19.16
C ALA A 786 15.33 14.34 -18.70
N THR A 787 15.29 13.53 -17.63
CA THR A 787 14.04 13.07 -17.01
C THR A 787 13.22 14.27 -16.51
N CYS A 788 11.90 14.23 -16.72
CA CYS A 788 10.98 15.35 -16.51
C CYS A 788 11.24 16.60 -17.39
N ALA A 789 12.08 16.53 -18.44
CA ALA A 789 12.25 17.66 -19.36
C ALA A 789 10.95 17.97 -20.13
N THR A 790 10.32 16.95 -20.71
CA THR A 790 9.07 17.06 -21.49
C THR A 790 7.84 17.15 -20.57
N ALA A 791 6.74 17.74 -21.05
CA ALA A 791 5.48 17.79 -20.29
C ALA A 791 4.89 16.38 -20.02
N PRO A 792 4.85 15.44 -20.99
CA PRO A 792 4.47 14.04 -20.72
C PRO A 792 5.30 13.37 -19.62
N ALA A 793 6.63 13.57 -19.58
CA ALA A 793 7.47 13.02 -18.53
C ALA A 793 7.14 13.60 -17.14
N ARG A 794 6.70 14.87 -17.05
CA ARG A 794 6.26 15.47 -15.78
C ARG A 794 4.90 14.96 -15.34
N ILE A 795 3.97 14.75 -16.27
CA ILE A 795 2.66 14.16 -16.01
C ILE A 795 2.86 12.73 -15.48
N PHE A 796 3.64 11.89 -16.19
CA PHE A 796 3.99 10.55 -15.73
C PHE A 796 4.61 10.56 -14.33
N ALA A 797 5.61 11.41 -14.07
CA ALA A 797 6.23 11.53 -12.74
C ALA A 797 5.22 11.88 -11.63
N ALA A 798 4.25 12.76 -11.91
CA ALA A 798 3.18 13.11 -10.96
C ALA A 798 2.20 11.95 -10.76
N THR A 799 1.77 11.30 -11.85
CA THR A 799 0.85 10.15 -11.80
C THR A 799 1.45 8.99 -10.99
N ILE A 800 2.73 8.65 -11.20
CA ILE A 800 3.38 7.57 -10.44
C ILE A 800 3.49 7.92 -8.95
N ALA A 801 3.85 9.16 -8.61
CA ALA A 801 3.91 9.62 -7.23
C ALA A 801 2.51 9.55 -6.56
N ALA A 802 1.47 9.97 -7.26
CA ALA A 802 0.09 9.88 -6.79
C ALA A 802 -0.37 8.42 -6.62
N MET A 803 -0.07 7.53 -7.58
CA MET A 803 -0.41 6.10 -7.49
C MET A 803 0.22 5.41 -6.27
N VAL A 804 1.48 5.75 -5.92
CA VAL A 804 2.15 5.22 -4.73
C VAL A 804 1.58 5.84 -3.45
N LEU A 805 1.28 7.15 -3.44
CA LEU A 805 0.67 7.81 -2.28
C LEU A 805 -0.73 7.28 -1.98
N ILE A 806 -1.53 7.00 -3.02
CA ILE A 806 -2.83 6.34 -2.89
C ILE A 806 -2.64 4.93 -2.30
N GLY A 807 -1.69 4.14 -2.81
CA GLY A 807 -1.43 2.80 -2.25
C GLY A 807 -1.04 2.82 -0.76
N LEU A 808 -0.24 3.80 -0.34
CA LEU A 808 0.10 4.01 1.07
C LEU A 808 -1.12 4.45 1.91
N PHE A 809 -1.98 5.33 1.36
CA PHE A 809 -3.22 5.74 2.00
C PHE A 809 -4.22 4.59 2.15
N MET A 810 -4.38 3.73 1.14
CA MET A 810 -5.30 2.59 1.19
C MET A 810 -4.88 1.54 2.22
N VAL A 811 -3.57 1.34 2.43
CA VAL A 811 -3.07 0.52 3.55
C VAL A 811 -3.44 1.15 4.90
N PHE A 812 -3.21 2.45 5.08
CA PHE A 812 -3.52 3.16 6.32
C PHE A 812 -5.02 3.18 6.65
N ALA A 813 -5.85 3.69 5.72
CA ALA A 813 -7.30 3.77 5.89
C ALA A 813 -7.93 2.37 6.04
N GLY A 814 -7.36 1.36 5.37
CA GLY A 814 -7.79 -0.03 5.45
C GLY A 814 -7.72 -0.65 6.85
N PHE A 815 -6.92 -0.11 7.79
CA PHE A 815 -6.92 -0.55 9.20
C PHE A 815 -8.17 -0.10 9.98
N PHE A 816 -8.78 1.01 9.57
CA PHE A 816 -9.97 1.59 10.19
C PHE A 816 -11.28 1.22 9.47
N ALA A 817 -11.21 0.65 8.28
CA ALA A 817 -12.36 0.28 7.46
C ALA A 817 -13.34 -0.66 8.22
N PRO A 818 -14.63 -0.27 8.42
CA PRO A 818 -15.60 -1.09 9.14
C PRO A 818 -15.96 -2.33 8.32
N GLY A 819 -16.42 -3.39 8.99
CA GLY A 819 -16.76 -4.67 8.34
C GLY A 819 -15.57 -5.55 7.98
N ARG A 820 -14.34 -5.02 8.02
CA ARG A 820 -13.11 -5.81 7.86
C ARG A 820 -12.86 -6.68 9.10
N TYR A 821 -12.35 -7.89 8.91
CA TYR A 821 -11.79 -8.67 10.03
C TYR A 821 -10.73 -7.86 10.78
N GLU A 822 -10.73 -7.97 12.10
CA GLU A 822 -9.79 -7.30 13.00
C GLU A 822 -9.84 -5.76 12.95
N ALA A 823 -10.91 -5.15 12.41
CA ALA A 823 -11.07 -3.70 12.34
C ALA A 823 -10.92 -3.02 13.71
N LEU A 824 -10.27 -1.85 13.72
CA LEU A 824 -9.97 -1.11 14.95
C LEU A 824 -11.21 -0.70 15.75
N THR A 825 -12.37 -0.55 15.11
CA THR A 825 -13.67 -0.35 15.78
C THR A 825 -13.98 -1.38 16.86
N TYR A 826 -13.44 -2.60 16.73
CA TYR A 826 -13.61 -3.70 17.69
C TYR A 826 -12.31 -4.05 18.44
N ARG A 827 -11.16 -4.01 17.77
CA ARG A 827 -9.88 -4.45 18.36
C ARG A 827 -9.14 -3.39 19.19
N ASP A 828 -9.32 -2.12 18.88
CA ASP A 828 -8.80 -1.00 19.67
C ASP A 828 -9.74 0.21 19.49
N PRO A 829 -10.94 0.18 20.12
CA PRO A 829 -11.92 1.25 20.02
C PRO A 829 -11.38 2.58 20.55
N VAL A 830 -10.41 2.56 21.47
CA VAL A 830 -9.73 3.76 21.99
C VAL A 830 -8.90 4.44 20.89
N LEU A 831 -8.09 3.67 20.14
CA LEU A 831 -7.31 4.18 19.02
C LEU A 831 -8.20 4.57 17.84
N TYR A 832 -9.27 3.82 17.56
CA TYR A 832 -10.27 4.20 16.56
C TYR A 832 -10.92 5.53 16.91
N ALA A 833 -11.40 5.70 18.15
CA ALA A 833 -12.00 6.94 18.63
C ALA A 833 -11.00 8.10 18.61
N TYR A 834 -9.75 7.88 19.03
CA TYR A 834 -8.70 8.91 19.03
C TYR A 834 -8.36 9.42 17.62
N VAL A 835 -8.31 8.54 16.61
CA VAL A 835 -8.06 8.96 15.22
C VAL A 835 -9.33 9.55 14.58
N ARG A 836 -10.53 9.02 14.87
CA ARG A 836 -11.82 9.64 14.49
C ARG A 836 -11.91 11.06 15.05
N SER A 837 -11.45 11.30 16.28
CA SER A 837 -11.49 12.61 16.92
C SER A 837 -10.59 13.67 16.29
N TRP A 838 -9.79 13.33 15.27
CA TRP A 838 -9.09 14.30 14.44
C TRP A 838 -10.01 14.92 13.39
N PHE A 839 -11.11 14.25 13.04
CA PHE A 839 -11.98 14.59 11.92
C PHE A 839 -13.38 15.06 12.36
N THR A 840 -13.73 15.02 13.65
CA THR A 840 -15.05 15.44 14.19
C THR A 840 -15.55 16.81 13.69
N GLY A 841 -14.63 17.74 13.42
CA GLY A 841 -15.00 19.07 12.89
C GLY A 841 -15.49 19.06 11.43
N LEU A 842 -15.21 18.01 10.67
CA LEU A 842 -15.59 17.83 9.26
C LEU A 842 -16.95 17.13 9.08
N CYS A 843 -17.53 16.56 10.13
CA CYS A 843 -18.84 15.92 10.10
C CYS A 843 -19.92 17.02 9.90
N MET A 844 -20.77 16.86 8.88
CA MET A 844 -21.81 17.82 8.46
C MET A 844 -23.20 17.25 8.69
#